data_AF-A0A5J4X9B6-F1
#
_entry.id   AF-A0A5J4X9B6-F1
#
_cell.length_a   1.000
_cell.length_b   1.000
_cell.length_c   1.000
_cell.angle_alpha   90.00
_cell.angle_beta   90.00
_cell.angle_gamma   90.00
#
_symmetry.space_group_name_H-M   'P 1'
#
loop_
_entity.id
_entity.type
_entity.pdbx_description
1 polymer ?
#
loop_
_entity_poly.entity_id
_entity_poly.type
_entity_poly.pdbx_seq_one_letter_code
_entity_poly.pdbx_strand_id
1 'polypeptide(L)'
;MTKFTDMFNLVVNIYTYHEELEGKTDTNKRANEYFNTHVEKCKSSTDEPSILLLDVPMPICPAILNHPTIEYLMAYDLMDQFKAQRGFITYDFETVSDQVMKNITDQTTLLSQLSKLSIASTEVYPTSNKSYELIKRCYTLFDELSENYQEQLENYELPSNSSFVHLWLSQTFESAEQIYQCMKYDNENIPFDKCIKVLGWNSSRFDISLLWDALDCELWTMDVRIGYLNNTKSITVTHKKSHMKLQFIDAQNLFGQMTLKAYVKDYGDKSEHKDVFPYEIINSKNQKDVLVKTEPFQYEDFKSQLKGSYSITKDEYDQYLIDFKRFTNRLEYLKYYNINDNEIMVKPLMNLIDTFEQFYIDVLHYISIASCAYATKHYSTYFPSQFNLESENHIQDLSQQAKACYYEDFDINADYTNPNPQAKPFVLTAGYWKNKCYHYKQQDYKAGRETEKNVTADDYAYYKKLFETSVCSICSAKFIYDNPPSLDKQDNELPHTKDNCLPACISCNIAHVNRNPNIASLHIRMRYYDTLNTEKFGKIKMLDKADTFIAQHHPNHIDRKRFHFVLADTDSIYIAIAGDPVKDCHQKFEANITDKQFYDQHVYQYLLDPNKNIYDYKKILGFGIENEGYELTSLRPKCYSMIKHKWSKERQQYEFKPKITSKRISIEALESLHIDWHAIWKAIYEAGIKFACESKLCK
;
A
#
# COMPACT_ATOMS: atom_id res chain seq x y z
N MET A 1 14.81 38.47 -4.09
CA MET A 1 15.39 37.18 -3.67
C MET A 1 15.23 36.92 -2.17
N THR A 2 15.51 37.85 -1.26
CA THR A 2 15.40 37.61 0.19
C THR A 2 13.97 37.28 0.68
N LYS A 3 12.93 37.91 0.11
CA LYS A 3 11.52 37.55 0.37
C LYS A 3 11.08 36.19 -0.18
N PHE A 4 11.84 35.60 -1.12
CA PHE A 4 11.59 34.25 -1.64
C PHE A 4 12.17 33.19 -0.70
N THR A 5 13.34 33.48 -0.11
CA THR A 5 13.97 32.64 0.92
C THR A 5 13.16 32.60 2.21
N ASP A 6 12.54 33.71 2.63
CA ASP A 6 11.69 33.74 3.84
C ASP A 6 10.36 32.99 3.65
N MET A 7 9.78 33.03 2.45
CA MET A 7 8.56 32.30 2.11
C MET A 7 8.83 30.81 1.89
N PHE A 8 10.02 30.45 1.38
CA PHE A 8 10.48 29.07 1.23
C PHE A 8 10.82 28.44 2.60
N ASN A 9 11.48 29.19 3.50
CA ASN A 9 11.72 28.75 4.87
C ASN A 9 10.42 28.56 5.67
N LEU A 10 9.36 29.33 5.39
CA LEU A 10 8.05 29.15 6.00
C LEU A 10 7.34 27.89 5.47
N VAL A 11 7.46 27.58 4.18
CA VAL A 11 6.85 26.38 3.56
C VAL A 11 7.60 25.10 3.97
N VAL A 12 8.91 25.16 4.11
CA VAL A 12 9.73 24.04 4.61
C VAL A 12 9.51 23.83 6.12
N ASN A 13 9.36 24.89 6.93
CA ASN A 13 9.04 24.75 8.35
C ASN A 13 7.62 24.24 8.62
N ILE A 14 6.67 24.36 7.68
CA ILE A 14 5.33 23.76 7.79
C ILE A 14 5.36 22.23 7.64
N TYR A 15 6.46 21.65 7.11
CA TYR A 15 6.63 20.20 7.03
C TYR A 15 7.44 19.58 8.18
N THR A 16 7.88 20.38 9.16
CA THR A 16 8.54 19.89 10.37
C THR A 16 8.05 20.63 11.61
N TYR A 17 6.85 20.29 12.10
CA TYR A 17 6.37 20.49 13.48
C TYR A 17 5.08 19.65 13.61
N HIS A 18 4.95 18.60 14.42
CA HIS A 18 5.29 18.37 15.83
C HIS A 18 6.00 17.00 16.00
N GLU A 19 6.87 16.76 16.98
CA GLU A 19 6.79 17.12 18.40
C GLU A 19 8.05 17.81 18.96
N GLU A 20 7.81 18.55 20.03
CA GLU A 20 8.76 19.32 20.83
C GLU A 20 10.01 18.53 21.22
N LEU A 21 11.19 19.13 21.04
CA LEU A 21 12.26 19.20 22.05
C LEU A 21 13.37 20.11 21.52
N GLU A 22 13.62 21.18 22.27
CA GLU A 22 14.81 22.01 22.14
C GLU A 22 16.08 21.16 22.27
N GLY A 23 17.02 21.33 21.34
CA GLY A 23 18.42 20.97 21.50
C GLY A 23 18.90 19.69 20.80
N LYS A 24 19.45 19.85 19.58
CA LYS A 24 20.71 19.26 19.06
C LYS A 24 20.83 19.48 17.55
N THR A 25 21.81 20.29 17.15
CA THR A 25 21.98 20.91 15.82
C THR A 25 22.85 20.12 14.81
N ASP A 26 22.93 18.78 14.88
CA ASP A 26 23.85 18.01 14.02
C ASP A 26 23.20 17.12 12.94
N THR A 27 21.86 17.07 12.83
CA THR A 27 21.16 16.23 11.84
C THR A 27 21.12 16.82 10.41
N ASN A 28 21.55 18.07 10.22
CA ASN A 28 21.42 18.79 8.94
C ASN A 28 22.55 18.55 7.92
N LYS A 29 23.62 17.83 8.28
CA LYS A 29 24.77 17.64 7.39
C LYS A 29 24.55 16.51 6.37
N ARG A 30 23.99 15.37 6.79
CA ARG A 30 23.74 14.21 5.92
C ARG A 30 22.63 14.45 4.90
N ALA A 31 21.56 15.15 5.27
CA ALA A 31 20.48 15.48 4.33
C ALA A 31 20.97 16.36 3.16
N ASN A 32 21.89 17.30 3.45
CA ASN A 32 22.53 18.12 2.43
C ASN A 32 23.54 17.33 1.58
N GLU A 33 24.24 16.35 2.15
CA GLU A 33 25.14 15.46 1.38
C GLU A 33 24.34 14.56 0.41
N TYR A 34 23.19 14.01 0.82
CA TYR A 34 22.31 13.25 -0.07
C TYR A 34 21.73 14.12 -1.19
N PHE A 35 21.29 15.34 -0.86
CA PHE A 35 20.81 16.32 -1.84
C PHE A 35 21.88 16.69 -2.86
N ASN A 36 23.10 17.01 -2.42
CA ASN A 36 24.20 17.37 -3.31
C ASN A 36 24.67 16.19 -4.18
N THR A 37 24.74 14.97 -3.61
CA THR A 37 25.06 13.75 -4.38
C THR A 37 24.02 13.47 -5.47
N HIS A 38 22.75 13.74 -5.17
CA HIS A 38 21.65 13.62 -6.12
C HIS A 38 21.70 14.70 -7.22
N VAL A 39 22.00 15.95 -6.86
CA VAL A 39 22.18 17.06 -7.81
C VAL A 39 23.34 16.80 -8.78
N GLU A 40 24.46 16.25 -8.31
CA GLU A 40 25.60 15.91 -9.19
C GLU A 40 25.28 14.75 -10.15
N LYS A 41 24.50 13.74 -9.71
CA LYS A 41 23.99 12.69 -10.61
C LYS A 41 23.08 13.24 -11.71
N CYS A 42 22.23 14.22 -11.39
CA CYS A 42 21.35 14.88 -12.36
C CYS A 42 22.08 15.80 -13.33
N LYS A 43 23.27 16.31 -12.98
CA LYS A 43 24.11 17.10 -13.89
C LYS A 43 24.89 16.25 -14.90
N SER A 44 25.14 14.98 -14.59
CA SER A 44 25.94 14.07 -15.44
C SER A 44 25.16 13.42 -16.59
N SER A 45 23.83 13.48 -16.61
CA SER A 45 23.03 13.00 -17.75
C SER A 45 22.78 14.15 -18.74
N THR A 46 23.48 14.14 -19.87
CA THR A 46 23.28 15.11 -20.97
C THR A 46 22.01 14.88 -21.78
N ASP A 47 21.25 13.82 -21.46
CA ASP A 47 19.95 13.56 -22.07
C ASP A 47 18.86 14.13 -21.17
N GLU A 48 18.14 15.17 -21.63
CA GLU A 48 16.89 15.62 -21.00
C GLU A 48 15.84 14.51 -21.10
N PRO A 49 15.51 13.79 -20.01
CA PRO A 49 14.38 12.88 -20.01
C PRO A 49 13.14 13.76 -19.84
N SER A 50 12.48 14.09 -20.95
CA SER A 50 11.16 14.72 -20.91
C SER A 50 10.15 13.67 -20.46
N ILE A 51 9.78 13.72 -19.19
CA ILE A 51 8.69 12.90 -18.66
C ILE A 51 7.38 13.60 -19.04
N LEU A 52 6.66 13.02 -20.00
CA LEU A 52 5.28 13.38 -20.31
C LEU A 52 4.40 12.96 -19.12
N LEU A 53 3.97 13.92 -18.30
CA LEU A 53 2.84 13.69 -17.40
C LEU A 53 1.60 13.37 -18.25
N LEU A 54 0.88 12.32 -17.88
CA LEU A 54 -0.47 12.11 -18.38
C LEU A 54 -1.34 13.28 -17.91
N ASP A 55 -1.84 14.10 -18.84
CA ASP A 55 -2.81 15.19 -18.57
C ASP A 55 -4.17 14.69 -18.02
N VAL A 56 -4.30 13.39 -17.76
CA VAL A 56 -5.55 12.73 -17.40
C VAL A 56 -5.35 11.81 -16.19
N PRO A 57 -6.14 11.96 -15.11
CA PRO A 57 -6.02 11.11 -13.92
C PRO A 57 -6.24 9.62 -14.25
N MET A 58 -5.40 8.75 -13.70
CA MET A 58 -5.61 7.30 -13.82
C MET A 58 -6.64 6.81 -12.78
N PRO A 59 -7.41 5.75 -13.10
CA PRO A 59 -8.21 5.07 -12.10
C PRO A 59 -7.31 4.57 -10.97
N ILE A 60 -7.76 4.69 -9.72
CA ILE A 60 -7.01 4.23 -8.55
C ILE A 60 -7.74 3.01 -7.98
N CYS A 61 -7.35 1.81 -8.42
CA CYS A 61 -7.78 0.56 -7.81
C CYS A 61 -6.56 -0.34 -7.55
N PRO A 62 -5.85 -0.16 -6.43
CA PRO A 62 -4.63 -0.91 -6.12
C PRO A 62 -4.83 -2.42 -6.14
N ALA A 63 -6.01 -2.90 -5.71
CA ALA A 63 -6.38 -4.31 -5.73
C ALA A 63 -6.25 -4.95 -7.12
N ILE A 64 -6.49 -4.18 -8.18
CA ILE A 64 -6.38 -4.63 -9.56
C ILE A 64 -5.05 -4.17 -10.15
N LEU A 65 -4.83 -2.86 -10.17
CA LEU A 65 -3.77 -2.22 -10.97
C LEU A 65 -2.36 -2.43 -10.40
N ASN A 66 -2.23 -2.86 -9.14
CA ASN A 66 -0.95 -3.16 -8.51
C ASN A 66 -0.75 -4.66 -8.27
N HIS A 67 -1.65 -5.50 -8.76
CA HIS A 67 -1.57 -6.95 -8.62
C HIS A 67 -1.58 -7.58 -10.02
N PRO A 68 -0.41 -7.90 -10.61
CA PRO A 68 -0.31 -8.36 -12.01
C PRO A 68 -1.23 -9.53 -12.36
N THR A 69 -1.41 -10.49 -11.44
CA THR A 69 -2.36 -11.60 -11.61
C THR A 69 -3.80 -11.12 -11.73
N ILE A 70 -4.30 -10.32 -10.77
CA ILE A 70 -5.69 -9.82 -10.78
C ILE A 70 -5.91 -8.91 -11.99
N GLU A 71 -4.94 -8.05 -12.31
CA GLU A 71 -4.99 -7.20 -13.51
C GLU A 71 -5.16 -8.04 -14.79
N TYR A 72 -4.38 -9.11 -14.91
CA TYR A 72 -4.48 -10.04 -16.03
C TYR A 72 -5.81 -10.77 -16.06
N LEU A 73 -6.21 -11.39 -14.95
CA LEU A 73 -7.46 -12.15 -14.87
C LEU A 73 -8.66 -11.25 -15.20
N MET A 74 -8.68 -10.02 -14.71
CA MET A 74 -9.75 -9.06 -15.00
C MET A 74 -9.75 -8.60 -16.46
N ALA A 75 -8.58 -8.31 -17.03
CA ALA A 75 -8.48 -7.88 -18.42
C ALA A 75 -8.90 -8.96 -19.43
N TYR A 76 -8.81 -10.23 -19.04
CA TYR A 76 -9.17 -11.39 -19.86
C TYR A 76 -10.52 -12.01 -19.49
N ASP A 77 -11.25 -11.42 -18.54
CA ASP A 77 -12.53 -11.94 -18.04
C ASP A 77 -12.44 -13.37 -17.47
N LEU A 78 -11.37 -13.62 -16.70
CA LEU A 78 -11.01 -14.91 -16.07
C LEU A 78 -10.97 -14.82 -14.53
N MET A 79 -11.71 -13.88 -13.93
CA MET A 79 -11.71 -13.66 -12.48
C MET A 79 -12.21 -14.88 -11.68
N ASP A 80 -12.97 -15.77 -12.31
CA ASP A 80 -13.40 -17.06 -11.75
C ASP A 80 -12.22 -18.02 -11.44
N GLN A 81 -11.06 -17.80 -12.08
CA GLN A 81 -9.85 -18.58 -11.85
C GLN A 81 -9.00 -18.05 -10.68
N PHE A 82 -9.33 -16.89 -10.12
CA PHE A 82 -8.53 -16.29 -9.06
C PHE A 82 -8.40 -17.22 -7.85
N LYS A 83 -7.15 -17.38 -7.39
CA LYS A 83 -6.80 -18.02 -6.12
C LYS A 83 -5.80 -17.15 -5.38
N ALA A 84 -6.05 -16.92 -4.09
CA ALA A 84 -5.11 -16.20 -3.24
C ALA A 84 -3.87 -17.06 -2.96
N GLN A 85 -2.72 -16.41 -2.77
CA GLN A 85 -1.54 -17.07 -2.23
C GLN A 85 -1.83 -17.61 -0.82
N ARG A 86 -1.50 -18.89 -0.62
CA ARG A 86 -1.69 -19.62 0.66
C ARG A 86 -0.41 -20.20 1.21
N GLY A 87 0.63 -20.27 0.38
CA GLY A 87 1.94 -20.79 0.75
C GLY A 87 2.84 -19.70 1.30
N PHE A 88 3.31 -19.90 2.52
CA PHE A 88 4.22 -18.98 3.21
C PHE A 88 5.08 -19.75 4.20
N ILE A 89 6.09 -19.08 4.74
CA ILE A 89 7.01 -19.63 5.73
C ILE A 89 6.94 -18.73 6.96
N THR A 90 6.88 -19.30 8.15
CA THR A 90 7.04 -18.56 9.40
C THR A 90 8.41 -18.87 10.00
N TYR A 91 9.02 -17.93 10.71
CA TYR A 91 10.32 -18.15 11.34
C TYR A 91 10.52 -17.33 12.61
N ASP A 92 11.37 -17.83 13.50
CA ASP A 92 11.70 -17.20 14.77
C ASP A 92 13.11 -17.63 15.23
N PHE A 93 13.87 -16.69 15.78
CA PHE A 93 15.17 -16.97 16.39
C PHE A 93 15.08 -17.03 17.90
N GLU A 94 15.82 -17.96 18.48
CA GLU A 94 16.24 -17.84 19.87
C GLU A 94 17.65 -17.33 19.98
N THR A 95 17.90 -16.52 21.00
CA THR A 95 19.20 -15.89 21.24
C THR A 95 19.68 -16.10 22.67
N VAL A 96 21.00 -16.11 22.83
CA VAL A 96 21.63 -15.96 24.13
C VAL A 96 22.13 -14.52 24.28
N SER A 97 21.98 -13.98 25.49
CA SER A 97 22.37 -12.61 25.82
C SER A 97 23.61 -12.62 26.72
N ASP A 98 24.69 -12.03 26.24
CA ASP A 98 25.85 -11.72 27.08
C ASP A 98 25.76 -10.28 27.61
N GLN A 99 25.78 -10.12 28.93
CA GLN A 99 25.79 -8.79 29.55
C GLN A 99 27.14 -8.12 29.34
N VAL A 100 27.18 -6.99 28.62
CA VAL A 100 28.41 -6.27 28.25
C VAL A 100 28.69 -5.10 29.20
N MET A 101 27.65 -4.39 29.68
CA MET A 101 27.79 -3.30 30.66
C MET A 101 26.62 -3.23 31.64
N LYS A 102 26.94 -2.94 32.91
CA LYS A 102 25.97 -2.68 34.00
C LYS A 102 26.29 -1.33 34.64
N ASN A 103 25.79 -0.24 34.07
CA ASN A 103 25.81 1.04 34.77
C ASN A 103 24.53 1.17 35.60
N ILE A 104 24.69 1.09 36.92
CA ILE A 104 23.62 1.32 37.89
C ILE A 104 23.57 2.83 38.14
N THR A 105 22.84 3.56 37.29
CA THR A 105 22.31 4.89 37.63
C THR A 105 20.78 4.82 37.58
N ASP A 106 20.10 5.88 38.03
CA ASP A 106 18.63 5.95 38.19
C ASP A 106 17.81 5.63 36.91
N GLN A 107 18.49 5.53 35.75
CA GLN A 107 17.99 4.92 34.53
C GLN A 107 18.89 3.73 34.17
N THR A 108 18.50 2.51 34.56
CA THR A 108 19.30 1.31 34.30
C THR A 108 19.25 0.96 32.80
N THR A 109 20.36 1.16 32.08
CA THR A 109 20.52 0.71 30.69
C THR A 109 21.35 -0.58 30.69
N LEU A 110 20.69 -1.73 30.47
CA LEU A 110 21.38 -3.00 30.25
C LEU A 110 21.80 -3.07 28.77
N LEU A 111 23.10 -3.11 28.51
CA LEU A 111 23.64 -3.36 27.16
C LEU A 111 24.03 -4.83 27.07
N SER A 112 23.24 -5.59 26.31
CA SER A 112 23.47 -7.01 26.02
C SER A 112 23.88 -7.22 24.57
N GLN A 113 24.87 -8.09 24.36
CA GLN A 113 25.21 -8.60 23.03
C GLN A 113 24.44 -9.90 22.81
N LEU A 114 23.60 -9.93 21.76
CA LEU A 114 22.83 -11.11 21.38
C LEU A 114 23.65 -12.00 20.45
N SER A 115 23.63 -13.30 20.70
CA SER A 115 24.19 -14.31 19.80
C SER A 115 23.12 -15.34 19.46
N LYS A 116 23.16 -15.86 18.24
CA LYS A 116 22.18 -16.81 17.70
C LYS A 116 22.27 -18.14 18.46
N LEU A 117 21.16 -18.63 18.99
CA LEU A 117 21.06 -19.93 19.67
C LEU A 117 20.38 -20.97 18.78
N SER A 118 19.24 -20.58 18.20
CA SER A 118 18.51 -21.40 17.24
C SER A 118 17.73 -20.54 16.26
N ILE A 119 17.34 -21.16 15.16
CA ILE A 119 16.31 -20.69 14.25
C ILE A 119 15.32 -21.83 14.04
N ALA A 120 14.04 -21.54 14.14
CA ALA A 120 13.00 -22.46 13.72
C ALA A 120 12.15 -21.84 12.62
N SER A 121 11.57 -22.69 11.78
CA SER A 121 10.62 -22.30 10.76
C SER A 121 9.50 -23.33 10.61
N THR A 122 8.31 -22.83 10.26
CA THR A 122 7.20 -23.67 9.79
C THR A 122 6.81 -23.24 8.38
N GLU A 123 6.98 -24.15 7.44
CA GLU A 123 6.71 -23.97 6.01
C GLU A 123 5.33 -24.54 5.68
N VAL A 124 4.52 -23.73 4.99
CA VAL A 124 3.12 -24.04 4.74
C VAL A 124 2.93 -24.35 3.26
N TYR A 125 2.60 -25.62 2.98
CA TYR A 125 2.40 -26.14 1.64
C TYR A 125 0.90 -26.25 1.35
N PRO A 126 0.35 -25.37 0.51
CA PRO A 126 -1.08 -25.41 0.20
C PRO A 126 -1.43 -26.56 -0.73
N THR A 127 -2.63 -27.11 -0.56
CA THR A 127 -3.18 -28.16 -1.42
C THR A 127 -4.33 -27.62 -2.27
N SER A 128 -4.81 -28.41 -3.23
CA SER A 128 -5.89 -28.01 -4.15
C SER A 128 -7.26 -27.82 -3.47
N ASN A 129 -7.48 -28.37 -2.27
CA ASN A 129 -8.75 -28.27 -1.54
C ASN A 129 -8.75 -27.20 -0.44
N LYS A 130 -7.84 -26.22 -0.52
CA LYS A 130 -7.60 -25.18 0.50
C LYS A 130 -7.10 -25.69 1.85
N SER A 131 -6.73 -26.96 1.98
CA SER A 131 -5.95 -27.46 3.12
C SER A 131 -4.45 -27.12 2.95
N TYR A 132 -3.66 -27.48 3.95
CA TYR A 132 -2.22 -27.30 3.90
C TYR A 132 -1.48 -28.40 4.66
N GLU A 133 -0.24 -28.65 4.27
CA GLU A 133 0.72 -29.49 4.98
C GLU A 133 1.81 -28.60 5.60
N LEU A 134 2.35 -29.02 6.74
CA LEU A 134 3.37 -28.29 7.48
C LEU A 134 4.69 -29.05 7.48
N ILE A 135 5.76 -28.40 7.06
CA ILE A 135 7.13 -28.85 7.28
C ILE A 135 7.76 -27.95 8.33
N LYS A 136 8.30 -28.55 9.38
CA LYS A 136 8.88 -27.84 10.53
C LYS A 136 10.37 -28.10 10.57
N ARG A 137 11.17 -27.05 10.67
CA ARG A 137 12.63 -27.14 10.77
C ARG A 137 13.10 -26.36 11.98
N CYS A 138 14.13 -26.88 12.65
CA CYS A 138 14.81 -26.17 13.71
C CYS A 138 16.29 -26.51 13.68
N TYR A 139 17.10 -25.47 13.57
CA TYR A 139 18.55 -25.54 13.66
C TYR A 139 19.02 -24.79 14.89
N THR A 140 20.00 -25.35 15.56
CA THR A 140 20.60 -24.82 16.77
C THR A 140 22.10 -24.72 16.58
N LEU A 141 22.77 -23.94 17.43
CA LEU A 141 24.23 -23.88 17.46
C LEU A 141 24.88 -25.27 17.70
N PHE A 142 24.16 -26.23 18.26
CA PHE A 142 24.65 -27.59 18.46
C PHE A 142 24.67 -28.41 17.17
N ASP A 143 23.82 -28.09 16.21
CA ASP A 143 23.76 -28.81 14.92
C ASP A 143 24.99 -28.48 14.06
N GLU A 144 25.64 -27.32 14.25
CA GLU A 144 26.94 -27.01 13.62
C GLU A 144 28.08 -27.93 14.10
N LEU A 145 27.89 -28.61 15.24
CA LEU A 145 28.86 -29.55 15.82
C LEU A 145 28.61 -31.01 15.39
N SER A 146 27.56 -31.28 14.61
CA SER A 146 27.24 -32.63 14.18
C SER A 146 28.23 -33.16 13.15
N GLU A 147 28.50 -34.46 13.16
CA GLU A 147 29.45 -35.09 12.24
C GLU A 147 29.05 -34.93 10.76
N ASN A 148 27.75 -34.82 10.48
CA ASN A 148 27.19 -34.66 9.14
C ASN A 148 26.95 -33.20 8.73
N TYR A 149 27.39 -32.21 9.52
CA TYR A 149 27.13 -30.80 9.20
C TYR A 149 27.88 -30.36 7.93
N GLN A 150 29.14 -30.77 7.76
CA GLN A 150 29.93 -30.44 6.57
C GLN A 150 29.36 -31.08 5.31
N GLU A 151 28.90 -32.32 5.37
CA GLU A 151 28.21 -32.99 4.26
C GLU A 151 26.94 -32.24 3.84
N GLN A 152 26.17 -31.71 4.82
CA GLN A 152 25.00 -30.89 4.53
C GLN A 152 25.38 -29.58 3.81
N LEU A 153 26.44 -28.90 4.24
CA LEU A 153 26.91 -27.69 3.55
C LEU A 153 27.35 -28.00 2.11
N GLU A 154 28.08 -29.09 1.90
CA GLU A 154 28.52 -29.53 0.57
C GLU A 154 27.32 -29.84 -0.34
N ASN A 155 26.30 -30.52 0.17
CA ASN A 155 25.07 -30.83 -0.58
C ASN A 155 24.31 -29.60 -1.08
N TYR A 156 24.46 -28.47 -0.39
CA TYR A 156 23.85 -27.18 -0.76
C TYR A 156 24.85 -26.20 -1.38
N GLU A 157 26.05 -26.66 -1.76
CA GLU A 157 27.11 -25.85 -2.37
C GLU A 157 27.52 -24.63 -1.49
N LEU A 158 27.40 -24.76 -0.17
CA LEU A 158 27.74 -23.72 0.79
C LEU A 158 29.23 -23.79 1.20
N PRO A 159 29.89 -22.64 1.46
CA PRO A 159 31.23 -22.61 2.05
C PRO A 159 31.31 -23.39 3.36
N SER A 160 32.43 -24.07 3.64
CA SER A 160 32.61 -24.91 4.84
C SER A 160 32.53 -24.17 6.18
N ASN A 161 32.68 -22.85 6.17
CA ASN A 161 32.52 -21.96 7.33
C ASN A 161 31.12 -21.34 7.46
N SER A 162 30.14 -21.82 6.68
CA SER A 162 28.76 -21.32 6.70
C SER A 162 28.05 -21.70 8.00
N SER A 163 27.35 -20.72 8.59
CA SER A 163 26.54 -20.92 9.79
C SER A 163 25.26 -21.70 9.51
N PHE A 164 24.62 -22.24 10.55
CA PHE A 164 23.36 -22.97 10.41
C PHE A 164 22.25 -22.13 9.76
N VAL A 165 22.36 -20.80 9.83
CA VAL A 165 21.46 -19.85 9.16
C VAL A 165 21.59 -19.91 7.64
N HIS A 166 22.81 -20.09 7.12
CA HIS A 166 23.03 -20.26 5.68
C HIS A 166 22.41 -21.57 5.20
N LEU A 167 22.62 -22.66 5.94
CA LEU A 167 22.03 -23.96 5.64
C LEU A 167 20.50 -23.88 5.65
N TRP A 168 19.93 -23.24 6.67
CA TRP A 168 18.50 -22.98 6.76
C TRP A 168 17.98 -22.15 5.58
N LEU A 169 18.68 -21.09 5.16
CA LEU A 169 18.30 -20.28 4.00
C LEU A 169 18.30 -21.09 2.70
N SER A 170 19.32 -21.93 2.46
CA SER A 170 19.37 -22.83 1.29
C SER A 170 18.14 -23.73 1.21
N GLN A 171 17.79 -24.38 2.33
CA GLN A 171 16.61 -25.23 2.43
C GLN A 171 15.30 -24.45 2.31
N THR A 172 15.27 -23.22 2.83
CA THR A 172 14.11 -22.32 2.73
C THR A 172 13.85 -21.95 1.26
N PHE A 173 14.90 -21.71 0.47
CA PHE A 173 14.77 -21.50 -0.98
C PHE A 173 14.24 -22.75 -1.70
N GLU A 174 14.72 -23.94 -1.33
CA GLU A 174 14.21 -25.20 -1.89
C GLU A 174 12.72 -25.38 -1.58
N SER A 175 12.31 -25.15 -0.33
CA SER A 175 10.90 -25.17 0.06
C SER A 175 10.08 -24.12 -0.69
N ALA A 176 10.62 -22.90 -0.85
CA ALA A 176 9.94 -21.84 -1.58
C ALA A 176 9.67 -22.20 -3.05
N GLU A 177 10.58 -22.89 -3.71
CA GLU A 177 10.36 -23.43 -5.06
C GLU A 177 9.21 -24.43 -5.07
N GLN A 178 9.19 -25.38 -4.14
CA GLN A 178 8.12 -26.38 -4.05
C GLN A 178 6.76 -25.72 -3.74
N ILE A 179 6.71 -24.80 -2.78
CA ILE A 179 5.51 -24.03 -2.43
C ILE A 179 5.02 -23.23 -3.65
N TYR A 180 5.92 -22.61 -4.40
CA TYR A 180 5.58 -21.92 -5.64
C TYR A 180 4.96 -22.87 -6.68
N GLN A 181 5.51 -24.08 -6.85
CA GLN A 181 4.91 -25.08 -7.76
C GLN A 181 3.50 -25.49 -7.33
N CYS A 182 3.21 -25.57 -6.03
CA CYS A 182 1.86 -25.84 -5.51
C CYS A 182 0.86 -24.72 -5.84
N MET A 183 1.33 -23.47 -5.94
CA MET A 183 0.46 -22.31 -6.09
C MET A 183 0.34 -21.75 -7.51
N LYS A 184 1.32 -21.96 -8.38
CA LYS A 184 1.32 -21.38 -9.72
C LYS A 184 0.07 -21.76 -10.52
N TYR A 185 -0.27 -20.95 -11.51
CA TYR A 185 -1.36 -21.25 -12.45
C TYR A 185 -0.88 -22.24 -13.51
N ASP A 186 -1.78 -23.11 -13.98
CA ASP A 186 -1.48 -24.06 -15.07
C ASP A 186 -1.24 -23.31 -16.39
N ASN A 187 -1.96 -22.21 -16.61
CA ASN A 187 -1.73 -21.32 -17.73
C ASN A 187 -0.54 -20.40 -17.44
N GLU A 188 0.58 -20.66 -18.09
CA GLU A 188 1.83 -19.90 -17.94
C GLU A 188 1.74 -18.42 -18.33
N ASN A 189 0.67 -18.02 -19.06
CA ASN A 189 0.45 -16.62 -19.41
C ASN A 189 -0.10 -15.80 -18.23
N ILE A 190 -0.68 -16.44 -17.21
CA ILE A 190 -1.16 -15.75 -16.02
C ILE A 190 0.05 -15.36 -15.17
N PRO A 191 0.34 -14.06 -14.98
CA PRO A 191 1.47 -13.63 -14.18
C PRO A 191 1.32 -14.13 -12.74
N PHE A 192 2.36 -14.75 -12.18
CA PHE A 192 2.39 -15.18 -10.79
C PHE A 192 3.80 -14.97 -10.25
N ASP A 193 3.95 -14.18 -9.18
CA ASP A 193 5.26 -13.77 -8.70
C ASP A 193 6.02 -14.95 -8.08
N LYS A 194 7.29 -15.10 -8.45
CA LYS A 194 8.20 -16.10 -7.86
C LYS A 194 8.73 -15.58 -6.52
N CYS A 195 7.83 -15.38 -5.57
CA CYS A 195 8.12 -14.75 -4.29
C CYS A 195 7.31 -15.39 -3.18
N ILE A 196 8.00 -15.97 -2.19
CA ILE A 196 7.38 -16.54 -1.00
C ILE A 196 7.60 -15.61 0.20
N LYS A 197 6.55 -15.38 0.98
CA LYS A 197 6.64 -14.56 2.20
C LYS A 197 7.21 -15.37 3.35
N VAL A 198 8.18 -14.76 4.04
CA VAL A 198 8.83 -15.31 5.23
C VAL A 198 8.50 -14.41 6.41
N LEU A 199 7.61 -14.88 7.28
CA LEU A 199 6.92 -14.09 8.30
C LEU A 199 7.50 -14.39 9.68
N GLY A 200 8.10 -13.38 10.32
CA GLY A 200 8.55 -13.48 11.72
C GLY A 200 7.73 -12.56 12.62
N TRP A 201 7.54 -12.93 13.87
CA TRP A 201 6.75 -12.12 14.81
C TRP A 201 7.61 -11.02 15.45
N ASN A 202 7.31 -9.74 15.20
CA ASN A 202 8.13 -8.62 15.67
C ASN A 202 9.59 -8.68 15.13
N SER A 203 9.75 -9.31 13.96
CA SER A 203 11.05 -9.59 13.33
C SER A 203 11.74 -8.36 12.77
N SER A 204 10.98 -7.31 12.45
CA SER A 204 11.50 -6.04 11.91
C SER A 204 12.55 -5.37 12.81
N ARG A 205 12.46 -5.64 14.11
CA ARG A 205 13.31 -5.06 15.16
C ARG A 205 14.40 -6.00 15.65
N PHE A 206 14.16 -7.31 15.59
CA PHE A 206 15.01 -8.32 16.23
C PHE A 206 15.57 -9.31 15.22
N ASP A 207 14.75 -10.23 14.72
CA ASP A 207 15.20 -11.39 13.94
C ASP A 207 15.89 -11.03 12.63
N ILE A 208 15.40 -10.01 11.92
CA ILE A 208 16.03 -9.56 10.68
C ILE A 208 17.49 -9.13 10.93
N SER A 209 17.79 -8.60 12.11
CA SER A 209 19.17 -8.22 12.44
C SER A 209 20.12 -9.41 12.56
N LEU A 210 19.59 -10.59 12.90
CA LEU A 210 20.34 -11.84 13.02
C LEU A 210 20.55 -12.52 11.66
N LEU A 211 19.90 -12.04 10.60
CA LEU A 211 20.06 -12.58 9.25
C LEU A 211 21.14 -11.85 8.44
N TRP A 212 21.56 -10.64 8.83
CA TRP A 212 22.38 -9.75 7.99
C TRP A 212 23.65 -10.37 7.38
N ASP A 213 24.35 -11.21 8.13
CA ASP A 213 25.57 -11.90 7.70
C ASP A 213 25.29 -13.08 6.74
N ALA A 214 24.04 -13.51 6.59
CA ALA A 214 23.62 -14.61 5.74
C ALA A 214 22.75 -14.20 4.54
N LEU A 215 22.26 -12.95 4.47
CA LEU A 215 21.35 -12.48 3.40
C LEU A 215 22.05 -12.24 2.05
N ASP A 216 23.38 -12.25 1.99
CA ASP A 216 24.15 -12.08 0.74
C ASP A 216 25.32 -13.06 0.72
N CYS A 217 25.36 -13.92 -0.30
CA CYS A 217 26.41 -14.92 -0.49
C CYS A 217 26.59 -15.25 -1.98
N GLU A 218 27.33 -16.30 -2.34
CA GLU A 218 27.52 -16.67 -3.74
C GLU A 218 26.22 -17.19 -4.42
N LEU A 219 25.27 -17.71 -3.65
CA LEU A 219 24.04 -18.35 -4.13
C LEU A 219 22.84 -17.41 -4.24
N TRP A 220 22.75 -16.41 -3.37
CA TRP A 220 21.66 -15.44 -3.33
C TRP A 220 22.16 -14.03 -3.00
N THR A 221 21.33 -13.03 -3.24
CA THR A 221 21.67 -11.64 -2.93
C THR A 221 20.48 -10.89 -2.37
N MET A 222 20.78 -9.91 -1.51
CA MET A 222 19.77 -9.01 -0.99
C MET A 222 19.47 -7.92 -2.03
N ASP A 223 18.21 -7.84 -2.46
CA ASP A 223 17.76 -6.87 -3.45
C ASP A 223 17.23 -5.58 -2.81
N VAL A 224 15.93 -5.57 -2.53
CA VAL A 224 15.18 -4.39 -2.12
C VAL A 224 14.91 -4.47 -0.62
N ARG A 225 15.30 -3.42 0.07
CA ARG A 225 14.91 -3.16 1.46
C ARG A 225 13.89 -2.05 1.51
N ILE A 226 12.80 -2.28 2.23
CA ILE A 226 11.78 -1.28 2.50
C ILE A 226 11.83 -0.93 3.99
N GLY A 227 11.90 0.36 4.32
CA GLY A 227 11.96 0.87 5.70
C GLY A 227 13.36 1.33 6.14
N TYR A 228 13.45 1.81 7.38
CA TYR A 228 14.67 2.38 7.95
C TYR A 228 15.57 1.30 8.58
N LEU A 229 16.84 1.65 8.83
CA LEU A 229 17.83 0.78 9.45
C LEU A 229 17.34 0.09 10.73
N ASN A 230 16.55 0.81 11.53
CA ASN A 230 16.06 0.38 12.85
C ASN A 230 14.59 -0.10 12.83
N ASN A 231 13.94 -0.11 11.65
CA ASN A 231 12.56 -0.53 11.48
C ASN A 231 12.36 -1.03 10.04
N THR A 232 12.92 -2.21 9.76
CA THR A 232 12.86 -2.81 8.42
C THR A 232 11.47 -3.39 8.20
N LYS A 233 10.75 -2.89 7.20
CA LYS A 233 9.41 -3.39 6.88
C LYS A 233 9.44 -4.66 6.04
N SER A 234 10.40 -4.71 5.12
CA SER A 234 10.62 -5.88 4.30
C SER A 234 12.05 -5.94 3.79
N ILE A 235 12.57 -7.16 3.68
CA ILE A 235 13.80 -7.47 2.94
C ILE A 235 13.45 -8.55 1.92
N THR A 236 13.82 -8.31 0.66
CA THR A 236 13.76 -9.33 -0.38
C THR A 236 15.14 -9.88 -0.66
N VAL A 237 15.26 -11.20 -0.64
CA VAL A 237 16.47 -11.95 -1.03
C VAL A 237 16.15 -12.79 -2.25
N THR A 238 17.00 -12.72 -3.27
CA THR A 238 16.79 -13.41 -4.54
C THR A 238 17.88 -14.44 -4.76
N HIS A 239 17.46 -15.68 -5.01
CA HIS A 239 18.35 -16.75 -5.43
C HIS A 239 18.89 -16.46 -6.83
N LYS A 240 20.22 -16.41 -6.99
CA LYS A 240 20.87 -15.94 -8.24
C LYS A 240 20.58 -16.85 -9.43
N LYS A 241 20.51 -18.17 -9.20
CA LYS A 241 20.28 -19.18 -10.25
C LYS A 241 18.81 -19.34 -10.66
N SER A 242 17.90 -19.54 -9.70
CA SER A 242 16.49 -19.82 -10.00
C SER A 242 15.61 -18.57 -10.08
N HIS A 243 16.13 -17.43 -9.62
CA HIS A 243 15.41 -16.16 -9.47
C HIS A 243 14.22 -16.22 -8.50
N MET A 244 14.11 -17.27 -7.68
CA MET A 244 13.15 -17.33 -6.57
C MET A 244 13.48 -16.28 -5.53
N LYS A 245 12.43 -15.66 -4.99
CA LYS A 245 12.54 -14.61 -3.98
C LYS A 245 11.96 -15.07 -2.66
N LEU A 246 12.67 -14.77 -1.59
CA LEU A 246 12.16 -14.80 -0.23
C LEU A 246 11.95 -13.36 0.24
N GLN A 247 10.73 -13.02 0.62
CA GLN A 247 10.43 -11.71 1.17
C GLN A 247 10.15 -11.81 2.67
N PHE A 248 11.13 -11.37 3.46
CA PHE A 248 11.04 -11.29 4.91
C PHE A 248 10.14 -10.12 5.30
N ILE A 249 9.11 -10.38 6.10
CA ILE A 249 8.12 -9.40 6.56
C ILE A 249 7.81 -9.67 8.03
N ASP A 250 7.53 -8.60 8.78
CA ASP A 250 7.02 -8.71 10.15
C ASP A 250 5.52 -9.02 10.16
N ALA A 251 5.15 -10.15 10.78
CA ALA A 251 3.76 -10.59 10.90
C ALA A 251 2.89 -9.57 11.66
N GLN A 252 3.46 -8.77 12.57
CA GLN A 252 2.71 -7.70 13.25
C GLN A 252 2.17 -6.64 12.29
N ASN A 253 2.72 -6.51 11.09
CA ASN A 253 2.17 -5.61 10.08
C ASN A 253 0.78 -6.07 9.60
N LEU A 254 0.44 -7.35 9.73
CA LEU A 254 -0.84 -7.95 9.31
C LEU A 254 -1.89 -8.01 10.43
N PHE A 255 -1.50 -7.86 11.70
CA PHE A 255 -2.43 -7.95 12.83
C PHE A 255 -2.41 -6.72 13.75
N GLY A 256 -1.45 -5.80 13.56
CA GLY A 256 -1.21 -4.68 14.45
C GLY A 256 -0.24 -5.04 15.58
N GLN A 257 0.12 -4.03 16.37
CA GLN A 257 1.12 -4.19 17.42
C GLN A 257 0.52 -4.89 18.65
N MET A 258 0.85 -6.18 18.84
CA MET A 258 0.42 -6.98 20.00
C MET A 258 1.44 -8.08 20.33
N THR A 259 1.32 -8.72 21.50
CA THR A 259 2.17 -9.87 21.84
C THR A 259 1.69 -11.13 21.11
N LEU A 260 2.59 -12.09 20.86
CA LEU A 260 2.19 -13.37 20.26
C LEU A 260 1.15 -14.10 21.12
N LYS A 261 1.25 -13.99 22.45
CA LYS A 261 0.25 -14.53 23.37
C LYS A 261 -1.14 -13.90 23.19
N ALA A 262 -1.22 -12.57 23.03
CA ALA A 262 -2.48 -11.90 22.75
C ALA A 262 -3.03 -12.30 21.38
N TYR A 263 -2.15 -12.41 20.38
CA TYR A 263 -2.50 -12.87 19.05
C TYR A 263 -3.12 -14.28 19.04
N VAL A 264 -2.48 -15.26 19.71
CA VAL A 264 -3.03 -16.63 19.83
C VAL A 264 -4.36 -16.62 20.57
N LYS A 265 -4.51 -15.79 21.61
CA LYS A 265 -5.76 -15.69 22.36
C LYS A 265 -6.90 -15.10 21.52
N ASP A 266 -6.61 -14.06 20.73
CA ASP A 266 -7.62 -13.27 20.03
C ASP A 266 -7.96 -13.86 18.65
N TYR A 267 -7.01 -14.56 18.00
CA TYR A 267 -7.16 -15.09 16.64
C TYR A 267 -6.87 -16.59 16.50
N GLY A 268 -6.23 -17.23 17.49
CA GLY A 268 -5.91 -18.65 17.49
C GLY A 268 -7.05 -19.53 18.00
N ASP A 269 -6.86 -20.84 17.87
CA ASP A 269 -7.80 -21.81 18.39
C ASP A 269 -7.71 -21.92 19.92
N LYS A 270 -8.83 -22.25 20.58
CA LYS A 270 -8.86 -22.44 22.05
C LYS A 270 -7.90 -23.54 22.56
N SER A 271 -7.44 -24.43 21.69
CA SER A 271 -6.49 -25.50 22.01
C SER A 271 -5.02 -25.10 21.86
N GLU A 272 -4.73 -24.02 21.13
CA GLU A 272 -3.39 -23.52 20.92
C GLU A 272 -2.95 -22.67 22.12
N HIS A 273 -1.72 -22.88 22.58
CA HIS A 273 -1.15 -22.07 23.65
C HIS A 273 0.32 -21.79 23.34
N LYS A 274 0.76 -20.61 23.76
CA LYS A 274 2.17 -20.23 23.73
C LYS A 274 2.88 -20.87 24.91
N ASP A 275 3.93 -21.65 24.64
CA ASP A 275 4.77 -22.27 25.65
C ASP A 275 5.65 -21.24 26.37
N VAL A 276 6.48 -21.69 27.30
CA VAL A 276 7.36 -20.81 28.11
C VAL A 276 8.82 -21.27 28.07
N PHE A 277 9.74 -20.30 27.99
CA PHE A 277 11.17 -20.56 27.99
C PHE A 277 11.94 -19.53 28.85
N PRO A 278 12.91 -19.94 29.68
CA PRO A 278 13.64 -19.02 30.57
C PRO A 278 14.89 -18.44 29.90
N TYR A 279 14.75 -17.29 29.24
CA TYR A 279 15.81 -16.65 28.46
C TYR A 279 17.00 -16.13 29.29
N GLU A 280 16.79 -15.69 30.53
CA GLU A 280 17.80 -14.93 31.29
C GLU A 280 18.89 -15.82 31.94
N ILE A 281 18.66 -17.12 32.05
CA ILE A 281 19.61 -18.05 32.68
C ILE A 281 20.62 -18.64 31.69
N ILE A 282 20.39 -18.49 30.38
CA ILE A 282 21.22 -19.03 29.31
C ILE A 282 22.06 -17.90 28.70
N ASN A 283 23.38 -18.08 28.67
CA ASN A 283 24.34 -17.16 28.06
C ASN A 283 25.39 -17.93 27.25
N SER A 284 26.27 -17.21 26.55
CA SER A 284 27.26 -17.84 25.65
C SER A 284 28.20 -18.81 26.36
N LYS A 285 28.41 -18.64 27.68
CA LYS A 285 29.34 -19.43 28.49
C LYS A 285 28.73 -20.71 29.04
N ASN A 286 27.43 -20.70 29.35
CA ASN A 286 26.78 -21.83 30.04
C ASN A 286 25.77 -22.61 29.16
N GLN A 287 25.45 -22.12 27.96
CA GLN A 287 24.43 -22.74 27.08
C GLN A 287 24.62 -24.24 26.88
N LYS A 288 25.87 -24.70 26.69
CA LYS A 288 26.18 -26.13 26.47
C LYS A 288 25.83 -26.97 27.69
N ASP A 289 26.23 -26.54 28.87
CA ASP A 289 26.00 -27.27 30.11
C ASP A 289 24.54 -27.20 30.57
N VAL A 290 23.86 -26.08 30.27
CA VAL A 290 22.46 -25.87 30.67
C VAL A 290 21.50 -26.66 29.79
N LEU A 291 21.71 -26.72 28.48
CA LEU A 291 20.75 -27.31 27.54
C LEU A 291 20.81 -28.85 27.48
N VAL A 292 21.94 -29.47 27.84
CA VAL A 292 22.08 -30.94 27.89
C VAL A 292 21.45 -31.57 29.15
N LYS A 293 21.02 -30.76 30.11
CA LYS A 293 20.41 -31.25 31.36
C LYS A 293 19.09 -31.96 31.12
N THR A 294 18.88 -33.03 31.86
CA THR A 294 17.69 -33.89 31.79
C THR A 294 16.61 -33.46 32.77
N GLU A 295 16.98 -32.72 33.82
CA GLU A 295 16.04 -32.11 34.75
C GLU A 295 15.35 -30.88 34.15
N PRO A 296 14.06 -30.61 34.48
CA PRO A 296 13.38 -29.40 34.03
C PRO A 296 13.98 -28.12 34.63
N PHE A 297 13.64 -26.97 34.06
CA PHE A 297 13.91 -25.67 34.65
C PHE A 297 13.12 -25.51 35.95
N GLN A 298 13.73 -24.85 36.93
CA GLN A 298 13.11 -24.53 38.20
C GLN A 298 12.23 -23.29 38.05
N TYR A 299 11.22 -23.13 38.90
CA TYR A 299 10.34 -21.95 38.83
C TYR A 299 11.13 -20.63 38.97
N GLU A 300 12.19 -20.62 39.77
CA GLU A 300 13.07 -19.47 39.96
C GLU A 300 13.83 -19.08 38.67
N ASP A 301 14.04 -20.02 37.75
CA ASP A 301 14.72 -19.76 36.48
C ASP A 301 13.91 -18.82 35.56
N PHE A 302 12.60 -18.68 35.80
CA PHE A 302 11.70 -17.78 35.07
C PHE A 302 11.59 -16.38 35.70
N LYS A 303 12.40 -16.07 36.72
CA LYS A 303 12.38 -14.76 37.35
C LYS A 303 13.21 -13.76 36.56
N SER A 304 12.57 -12.68 36.11
CA SER A 304 13.27 -11.62 35.40
C SER A 304 14.10 -10.78 36.36
N GLN A 305 15.40 -10.69 36.12
CA GLN A 305 16.32 -9.81 36.82
C GLN A 305 16.00 -8.33 36.56
N LEU A 306 15.46 -8.01 35.38
CA LEU A 306 15.09 -6.65 35.00
C LEU A 306 13.77 -6.21 35.64
N LYS A 307 12.74 -7.07 35.61
CA LYS A 307 11.41 -6.72 36.15
C LYS A 307 11.27 -7.02 37.64
N GLY A 308 12.17 -7.82 38.21
CA GLY A 308 12.08 -8.30 39.59
C GLY A 308 10.91 -9.26 39.86
N SER A 309 10.19 -9.67 38.82
CA SER A 309 8.99 -10.52 38.88
C SER A 309 9.17 -11.76 37.99
N TYR A 310 8.40 -12.82 38.28
CA TYR A 310 8.31 -13.99 37.40
C TYR A 310 7.72 -13.60 36.04
N SER A 311 8.29 -14.14 34.96
CA SER A 311 7.78 -13.96 33.60
C SER A 311 6.54 -14.81 33.32
N ILE A 312 6.27 -15.81 34.18
CA ILE A 312 5.18 -16.76 34.06
C ILE A 312 4.43 -16.94 35.39
N THR A 313 3.17 -17.33 35.29
CA THR A 313 2.30 -17.73 36.39
C THR A 313 2.64 -19.14 36.90
N LYS A 314 2.07 -19.51 38.06
CA LYS A 314 2.26 -20.85 38.61
C LYS A 314 1.60 -21.93 37.75
N ASP A 315 0.43 -21.66 37.20
CA ASP A 315 -0.29 -22.58 36.32
C ASP A 315 0.49 -22.83 35.01
N GLU A 316 1.08 -21.79 34.42
CA GLU A 316 1.96 -21.92 33.24
C GLU A 316 3.20 -22.77 33.53
N TYR A 317 3.77 -22.63 34.73
CA TYR A 317 4.91 -23.48 35.13
C TYR A 317 4.51 -24.94 35.34
N ASP A 318 3.34 -25.19 35.92
CA ASP A 318 2.86 -26.56 36.10
C ASP A 318 2.54 -27.22 34.75
N GLN A 319 2.02 -26.45 33.77
CA GLN A 319 1.86 -26.89 32.39
C GLN A 319 3.21 -27.19 31.72
N TYR A 320 4.20 -26.31 31.86
CA TYR A 320 5.57 -26.56 31.40
C TYR A 320 6.14 -27.89 31.93
N LEU A 321 5.94 -28.21 33.22
CA LEU A 321 6.39 -29.47 33.80
C LEU A 321 5.68 -30.70 33.22
N ILE A 322 4.44 -30.56 32.76
CA ILE A 322 3.70 -31.61 32.07
C ILE A 322 4.28 -31.83 30.68
N ASP A 323 4.51 -30.75 29.93
CA ASP A 323 5.02 -30.83 28.56
C ASP A 323 6.47 -31.26 28.51
N PHE A 324 7.31 -30.81 29.45
CA PHE A 324 8.72 -31.19 29.53
C PHE A 324 8.92 -32.71 29.63
N LYS A 325 7.97 -33.46 30.24
CA LYS A 325 8.05 -34.92 30.34
C LYS A 325 8.08 -35.65 29.00
N ARG A 326 7.72 -34.98 27.90
CA ARG A 326 7.78 -35.52 26.54
C ARG A 326 9.19 -35.47 25.96
N PHE A 327 10.11 -34.77 26.61
CA PHE A 327 11.46 -34.49 26.11
C PHE A 327 12.52 -35.07 27.05
N THR A 328 13.63 -35.51 26.47
CA THR A 328 14.73 -36.13 27.22
C THR A 328 15.62 -35.11 27.92
N ASN A 329 15.73 -33.91 27.35
CA ASN A 329 16.58 -32.83 27.84
C ASN A 329 16.03 -31.45 27.43
N ARG A 330 16.66 -30.39 27.94
CA ARG A 330 16.25 -29.00 27.69
C ARG A 330 16.49 -28.55 26.25
N LEU A 331 17.42 -29.14 25.52
CA LEU A 331 17.66 -28.84 24.09
C LEU A 331 16.50 -29.33 23.22
N GLU A 332 16.01 -30.55 23.44
CA GLU A 332 14.83 -31.08 22.76
C GLU A 332 13.59 -30.23 23.05
N TYR A 333 13.42 -29.80 24.31
CA TYR A 333 12.36 -28.86 24.68
C TYR A 333 12.52 -27.50 23.98
N LEU A 334 13.74 -26.95 23.88
CA LEU A 334 14.00 -25.71 23.14
C LEU A 334 13.61 -25.83 21.66
N LYS A 335 13.99 -26.93 20.99
CA LYS A 335 13.61 -27.18 19.59
C LYS A 335 12.09 -27.21 19.43
N TYR A 336 11.39 -27.93 20.30
CA TYR A 336 9.93 -27.96 20.32
C TYR A 336 9.32 -26.57 20.57
N TYR A 337 9.78 -25.87 21.60
CA TYR A 337 9.31 -24.54 21.98
C TYR A 337 9.41 -23.54 20.81
N ASN A 338 10.57 -23.48 20.16
CA ASN A 338 10.83 -22.54 19.06
C ASN A 338 10.01 -22.93 17.81
N ILE A 339 9.78 -24.22 17.56
CA ILE A 339 8.84 -24.66 16.50
C ILE A 339 7.40 -24.26 16.81
N ASN A 340 6.93 -24.45 18.06
CA ASN A 340 5.56 -24.11 18.45
C ASN A 340 5.27 -22.62 18.25
N ASP A 341 6.20 -21.74 18.62
CA ASP A 341 6.07 -20.28 18.42
C ASP A 341 5.87 -19.89 16.94
N ASN A 342 6.36 -20.72 16.01
CA ASN A 342 6.13 -20.55 14.57
C ASN A 342 4.80 -21.14 14.11
N GLU A 343 4.49 -22.37 14.52
CA GLU A 343 3.31 -23.10 14.09
C GLU A 343 2.01 -22.40 14.50
N ILE A 344 1.95 -21.83 15.71
CA ILE A 344 0.77 -21.11 16.21
C ILE A 344 0.45 -19.84 15.41
N MET A 345 1.37 -19.35 14.57
CA MET A 345 1.10 -18.24 13.65
C MET A 345 0.30 -18.67 12.42
N VAL A 346 0.39 -19.94 12.00
CA VAL A 346 -0.10 -20.41 10.70
C VAL A 346 -1.62 -20.31 10.60
N LYS A 347 -2.34 -20.82 11.60
CA LYS A 347 -3.80 -20.91 11.53
C LYS A 347 -4.48 -19.54 11.46
N PRO A 348 -4.12 -18.54 12.27
CA PRO A 348 -4.75 -17.23 12.15
C PRO A 348 -4.33 -16.47 10.88
N LEU A 349 -3.12 -16.69 10.36
CA LEU A 349 -2.72 -16.19 9.02
C LEU A 349 -3.60 -16.78 7.92
N MET A 350 -3.88 -18.09 7.97
CA MET A 350 -4.79 -18.74 7.03
C MET A 350 -6.22 -18.19 7.14
N ASN A 351 -6.75 -18.01 8.35
CA ASN A 351 -8.06 -17.39 8.57
C ASN A 351 -8.12 -15.96 7.98
N LEU A 352 -7.04 -15.20 8.12
CA LEU A 352 -6.95 -13.86 7.52
C LEU A 352 -6.99 -13.93 5.99
N ILE A 353 -6.22 -14.84 5.38
CA ILE A 353 -6.23 -15.08 3.93
C ILE A 353 -7.63 -15.47 3.47
N ASP A 354 -8.29 -16.43 4.14
CA ASP A 354 -9.64 -16.89 3.81
C ASP A 354 -10.68 -15.76 3.89
N THR A 355 -10.53 -14.84 4.83
CA THR A 355 -11.44 -13.70 5.02
C THR A 355 -11.35 -12.72 3.85
N PHE A 356 -10.13 -12.42 3.37
CA PHE A 356 -9.90 -11.45 2.30
C PHE A 356 -10.05 -12.05 0.89
N GLU A 357 -9.82 -13.35 0.72
CA GLU A 357 -9.99 -14.05 -0.56
C GLU A 357 -11.43 -13.94 -1.09
N GLN A 358 -12.43 -13.89 -0.19
CA GLN A 358 -13.84 -13.68 -0.54
C GLN A 358 -14.10 -12.38 -1.32
N PHE A 359 -13.19 -11.42 -1.20
CA PHE A 359 -13.23 -10.12 -1.86
C PHE A 359 -12.19 -9.98 -2.98
N TYR A 360 -11.62 -11.10 -3.45
CA TYR A 360 -10.51 -11.13 -4.43
C TYR A 360 -9.27 -10.35 -3.96
N ILE A 361 -9.01 -10.31 -2.65
CA ILE A 361 -7.83 -9.65 -2.08
C ILE A 361 -6.82 -10.71 -1.63
N ASP A 362 -5.67 -10.75 -2.30
CA ASP A 362 -4.54 -11.57 -1.88
C ASP A 362 -3.79 -10.88 -0.73
N VAL A 363 -3.91 -11.40 0.49
CA VAL A 363 -3.26 -10.83 1.69
C VAL A 363 -1.75 -10.89 1.59
N LEU A 364 -1.20 -11.99 1.07
CA LEU A 364 0.25 -12.19 1.01
C LEU A 364 0.89 -11.31 -0.06
N HIS A 365 0.14 -10.84 -1.07
CA HIS A 365 0.64 -9.80 -1.98
C HIS A 365 1.01 -8.49 -1.26
N TYR A 366 0.37 -8.20 -0.12
CA TYR A 366 0.57 -6.95 0.62
C TYR A 366 1.46 -7.13 1.86
N ILE A 367 2.18 -6.07 2.24
CA ILE A 367 3.09 -6.08 3.40
C ILE A 367 2.40 -5.75 4.73
N SER A 368 1.13 -5.33 4.72
CA SER A 368 0.40 -4.91 5.92
C SER A 368 -1.12 -5.01 5.80
N ILE A 369 -1.80 -5.09 6.93
CA ILE A 369 -3.27 -5.06 6.98
C ILE A 369 -3.85 -3.73 6.51
N ALA A 370 -3.12 -2.63 6.71
CA ALA A 370 -3.52 -1.32 6.23
C ALA A 370 -3.55 -1.26 4.69
N SER A 371 -2.58 -1.91 4.03
CA SER A 371 -2.59 -2.05 2.57
C SER A 371 -3.71 -2.96 2.08
N CYS A 372 -4.00 -4.07 2.77
CA CYS A 372 -5.16 -4.92 2.45
C CYS A 372 -6.47 -4.14 2.58
N ALA A 373 -6.66 -3.41 3.67
CA ALA A 373 -7.84 -2.57 3.89
C ALA A 373 -7.96 -1.47 2.83
N TYR A 374 -6.85 -0.85 2.44
CA TYR A 374 -6.82 0.16 1.38
C TYR A 374 -7.22 -0.44 0.02
N ALA A 375 -6.67 -1.61 -0.34
CA ALA A 375 -7.02 -2.35 -1.54
C ALA A 375 -8.51 -2.73 -1.57
N THR A 376 -8.98 -3.37 -0.49
CA THR A 376 -10.38 -3.80 -0.29
C THR A 376 -11.35 -2.63 -0.48
N LYS A 377 -11.06 -1.51 0.17
CA LYS A 377 -11.88 -0.30 0.10
C LYS A 377 -11.99 0.26 -1.32
N HIS A 378 -10.90 0.26 -2.08
CA HIS A 378 -10.96 0.71 -3.47
C HIS A 378 -11.67 -0.29 -4.35
N TYR A 379 -11.44 -1.59 -4.12
CA TYR A 379 -12.12 -2.66 -4.83
C TYR A 379 -13.65 -2.60 -4.63
N SER A 380 -14.12 -2.33 -3.41
CA SER A 380 -15.55 -2.17 -3.11
C SER A 380 -16.20 -0.96 -3.79
N THR A 381 -15.41 -0.02 -4.32
CA THR A 381 -15.94 1.10 -5.11
C THR A 381 -16.27 0.68 -6.54
N TYR A 382 -15.57 -0.34 -7.07
CA TYR A 382 -15.84 -0.90 -8.39
C TYR A 382 -16.79 -2.11 -8.32
N PHE A 383 -16.86 -2.81 -7.19
CA PHE A 383 -17.73 -3.99 -7.04
C PHE A 383 -18.58 -3.92 -5.76
N PRO A 384 -19.41 -2.88 -5.59
CA PRO A 384 -20.23 -2.73 -4.39
C PRO A 384 -21.14 -3.95 -4.10
N SER A 385 -21.57 -4.69 -5.12
CA SER A 385 -22.43 -5.88 -4.90
C SER A 385 -21.76 -6.95 -4.04
N GLN A 386 -20.44 -7.11 -4.16
CA GLN A 386 -19.66 -8.12 -3.42
C GLN A 386 -19.52 -7.81 -1.92
N PHE A 387 -19.82 -6.58 -1.51
CA PHE A 387 -19.68 -6.12 -0.12
C PHE A 387 -21.04 -5.88 0.56
N ASN A 388 -22.15 -6.12 -0.16
CA ASN A 388 -23.48 -6.10 0.42
C ASN A 388 -23.73 -7.41 1.18
N LEU A 389 -23.32 -7.44 2.44
CA LEU A 389 -23.74 -8.49 3.36
C LEU A 389 -25.26 -8.42 3.54
N GLU A 390 -25.98 -9.41 3.01
CA GLU A 390 -27.34 -9.71 3.41
C GLU A 390 -27.34 -10.14 4.90
N SER A 391 -27.36 -9.19 5.83
CA SER A 391 -27.75 -9.46 7.21
C SER A 391 -29.15 -8.89 7.48
N GLU A 392 -30.12 -9.78 7.29
CA GLU A 392 -31.34 -9.94 8.11
C GLU A 392 -32.21 -8.70 8.41
N ASN A 393 -33.24 -8.53 7.57
CA ASN A 393 -34.67 -8.53 7.94
C ASN A 393 -35.23 -7.68 9.10
N HIS A 394 -34.55 -6.69 9.68
CA HIS A 394 -35.19 -5.89 10.75
C HIS A 394 -34.88 -4.39 10.84
N ILE A 395 -34.54 -3.71 9.75
CA ILE A 395 -34.55 -2.24 9.73
C ILE A 395 -35.27 -1.73 8.48
N GLN A 396 -36.59 -1.53 8.60
CA GLN A 396 -37.36 -0.70 7.67
C GLN A 396 -36.99 0.76 7.90
N ASP A 397 -35.85 1.22 7.37
CA ASP A 397 -35.57 2.65 7.34
C ASP A 397 -34.74 3.05 6.11
N LEU A 398 -34.99 4.28 5.63
CA LEU A 398 -34.58 4.85 4.33
C LEU A 398 -33.08 4.78 3.97
N SER A 399 -32.21 4.34 4.88
CA SER A 399 -30.76 4.18 4.62
C SER A 399 -30.44 2.94 3.79
N GLN A 400 -31.31 1.91 3.78
CA GLN A 400 -31.10 0.71 2.98
C GLN A 400 -31.48 0.93 1.51
N GLN A 401 -32.48 1.78 1.26
CA GLN A 401 -32.83 2.26 -0.09
C GLN A 401 -31.78 3.23 -0.66
N ALA A 402 -31.06 3.96 0.20
CA ALA A 402 -29.98 4.86 -0.23
C ALA A 402 -28.63 4.14 -0.46
N LYS A 403 -28.40 2.96 0.16
CA LYS A 403 -27.13 2.20 0.01
C LYS A 403 -27.07 1.35 -1.25
N ALA A 404 -28.21 0.92 -1.80
CA ALA A 404 -28.28 -0.02 -2.91
C ALA A 404 -28.32 0.62 -4.32
N CYS A 405 -28.34 1.95 -4.45
CA CYS A 405 -28.84 2.58 -5.68
C CYS A 405 -27.95 3.63 -6.37
N TYR A 406 -26.65 3.77 -6.04
CA TYR A 406 -25.85 4.82 -6.69
C TYR A 406 -24.81 4.33 -7.72
N TYR A 407 -24.28 3.11 -7.62
CA TYR A 407 -23.26 2.63 -8.55
C TYR A 407 -23.45 1.13 -8.87
N GLU A 408 -23.55 0.80 -10.15
CA GLU A 408 -23.49 -0.57 -10.66
C GLU A 408 -22.06 -1.09 -10.58
N ASP A 409 -21.87 -2.40 -10.47
CA ASP A 409 -20.55 -3.00 -10.54
C ASP A 409 -19.86 -2.65 -11.86
N PHE A 410 -18.54 -2.50 -11.82
CA PHE A 410 -17.71 -2.38 -13.01
C PHE A 410 -17.78 -3.67 -13.81
N ASP A 411 -18.19 -3.54 -15.07
CA ASP A 411 -18.24 -4.60 -16.06
C ASP A 411 -17.19 -4.31 -17.12
N ILE A 412 -16.18 -5.19 -17.20
CA ILE A 412 -15.12 -5.09 -18.20
C ILE A 412 -15.66 -5.12 -19.62
N ASN A 413 -16.84 -5.70 -19.87
CA ASN A 413 -17.46 -5.83 -21.19
C ASN A 413 -18.43 -4.67 -21.53
N ALA A 414 -18.81 -3.85 -20.54
CA ALA A 414 -19.73 -2.73 -20.75
C ALA A 414 -19.13 -1.60 -21.61
N ASP A 415 -20.00 -0.92 -22.34
CA ASP A 415 -19.64 0.27 -23.13
C ASP A 415 -19.75 1.53 -22.27
N TYR A 416 -18.61 1.97 -21.76
CA TYR A 416 -18.48 3.23 -21.03
C TYR A 416 -18.14 4.42 -21.93
N THR A 417 -18.14 4.24 -23.25
CA THR A 417 -17.72 5.30 -24.16
C THR A 417 -18.78 6.40 -24.26
N ASN A 418 -18.33 7.63 -24.04
CA ASN A 418 -19.06 8.89 -24.24
C ASN A 418 -19.99 9.33 -23.07
N PRO A 419 -19.42 9.81 -21.94
CA PRO A 419 -20.19 10.34 -20.81
C PRO A 419 -21.01 11.60 -21.14
N ASN A 420 -20.73 12.27 -22.26
CA ASN A 420 -21.44 13.48 -22.68
C ASN A 420 -22.04 13.33 -24.09
N PRO A 421 -23.34 13.02 -24.21
CA PRO A 421 -24.02 12.93 -25.51
C PRO A 421 -24.02 14.25 -26.31
N GLN A 422 -23.62 15.37 -25.70
CA GLN A 422 -23.48 16.69 -26.35
C GLN A 422 -22.04 17.04 -26.76
N ALA A 423 -21.06 16.16 -26.51
CA ALA A 423 -19.66 16.42 -26.86
C ALA A 423 -19.49 16.62 -28.39
N LYS A 424 -18.82 17.71 -28.77
CA LYS A 424 -18.58 18.03 -30.19
C LYS A 424 -17.55 17.05 -30.78
N PRO A 425 -17.83 16.45 -31.95
CA PRO A 425 -16.85 15.65 -32.68
C PRO A 425 -15.57 16.43 -32.93
N PHE A 426 -14.43 15.75 -32.84
CA PHE A 426 -13.14 16.33 -33.16
C PHE A 426 -13.07 16.63 -34.66
N VAL A 427 -12.66 17.84 -35.02
CA VAL A 427 -12.40 18.21 -36.42
C VAL A 427 -10.90 18.38 -36.61
N LEU A 428 -10.30 17.50 -37.42
CA LEU A 428 -8.88 17.56 -37.73
C LEU A 428 -8.57 18.83 -38.55
N THR A 429 -7.64 19.65 -38.06
CA THR A 429 -7.12 20.82 -38.80
C THR A 429 -5.79 20.49 -39.44
N ALA A 430 -5.48 21.14 -40.57
CA ALA A 430 -4.20 20.93 -41.27
C ALA A 430 -2.98 21.28 -40.39
N GLY A 431 -3.10 22.31 -39.55
CA GLY A 431 -2.05 22.70 -38.59
C GLY A 431 -1.81 21.62 -37.53
N TYR A 432 -2.90 21.06 -36.97
CA TYR A 432 -2.79 19.95 -36.01
C TYR A 432 -2.13 18.73 -36.65
N TRP A 433 -2.54 18.37 -37.87
CA TRP A 433 -1.97 17.23 -38.59
C TRP A 433 -0.48 17.41 -38.89
N LYS A 434 -0.08 18.58 -39.36
CA LYS A 434 1.34 18.89 -39.63
C LYS A 434 2.21 18.73 -38.39
N ASN A 435 1.72 19.18 -37.22
CA ASN A 435 2.42 18.99 -35.96
C ASN A 435 2.51 17.51 -35.56
N LYS A 436 1.44 16.74 -35.74
CA LYS A 436 1.45 15.28 -35.48
C LYS A 436 2.47 14.54 -36.36
N CYS A 437 2.50 14.79 -37.67
CA CYS A 437 3.50 14.22 -38.57
C CYS A 437 4.93 14.52 -38.13
N TYR A 438 5.20 15.76 -37.70
CA TYR A 438 6.50 16.14 -37.16
C TYR A 438 6.87 15.30 -35.92
N HIS A 439 5.95 15.14 -34.97
CA HIS A 439 6.19 14.34 -33.77
C HIS A 439 6.41 12.85 -34.08
N TYR A 440 5.64 12.24 -34.97
CA TYR A 440 5.84 10.84 -35.37
C TYR A 440 7.23 10.65 -36.01
N LYS A 441 7.64 11.58 -36.87
CA LYS A 441 8.98 11.56 -37.48
C LYS A 441 10.10 11.63 -36.43
N GLN A 442 9.95 12.48 -35.42
CA GLN A 442 10.91 12.59 -34.33
C GLN A 442 10.97 11.32 -33.46
N GLN A 443 9.81 10.70 -33.19
CA GLN A 443 9.75 9.45 -32.43
C GLN A 443 10.47 8.29 -33.16
N ASP A 444 10.26 8.17 -34.47
CA ASP A 444 10.91 7.14 -35.27
C ASP A 444 12.41 7.40 -35.43
N TYR A 445 12.80 8.66 -35.63
CA TYR A 445 14.22 9.05 -35.64
C TYR A 445 14.95 8.68 -34.35
N LYS A 446 14.37 9.02 -33.18
CA LYS A 446 14.97 8.73 -31.86
C LYS A 446 15.12 7.23 -31.59
N ALA A 447 14.25 6.42 -32.17
CA ALA A 447 14.27 4.97 -32.02
C ALA A 447 15.08 4.26 -33.13
N GLY A 448 15.77 5.00 -34.00
CA GLY A 448 16.58 4.42 -35.08
C GLY A 448 15.78 3.82 -36.25
N ARG A 449 14.48 4.15 -36.38
CA ARG A 449 13.60 3.67 -37.47
C ARG A 449 13.70 4.53 -38.72
N GLU A 450 13.38 3.95 -39.87
CA GLU A 450 13.32 4.65 -41.17
C GLU A 450 12.27 5.77 -41.13
N THR A 451 12.64 7.02 -41.44
CA THR A 451 11.70 8.17 -41.31
C THR A 451 11.16 8.70 -42.63
N GLU A 452 11.65 8.18 -43.76
CA GLU A 452 11.32 8.65 -45.11
C GLU A 452 9.92 8.22 -45.54
N LYS A 453 9.45 7.08 -45.02
CA LYS A 453 8.12 6.51 -45.30
C LYS A 453 7.04 6.94 -44.33
N ASN A 454 7.37 7.82 -43.37
CA ASN A 454 6.40 8.30 -42.40
C ASN A 454 5.24 9.04 -43.08
N VAL A 455 4.08 9.01 -42.42
CA VAL A 455 2.95 9.87 -42.76
C VAL A 455 3.36 11.34 -42.81
N THR A 456 2.83 12.06 -43.80
CA THR A 456 3.21 13.45 -44.10
C THR A 456 2.02 14.39 -44.05
N ALA A 457 2.28 15.69 -44.15
CA ALA A 457 1.23 16.70 -44.23
C ALA A 457 0.29 16.49 -45.43
N ASP A 458 0.76 15.86 -46.51
CA ASP A 458 -0.01 15.59 -47.73
C ASP A 458 -1.10 14.52 -47.49
N ASP A 459 -0.96 13.71 -46.44
CA ASP A 459 -1.93 12.69 -46.06
C ASP A 459 -3.15 13.26 -45.31
N TYR A 460 -3.22 14.59 -45.13
CA TYR A 460 -4.26 15.27 -44.36
C TYR A 460 -5.69 14.89 -44.77
N ALA A 461 -5.99 14.86 -46.07
CA ALA A 461 -7.33 14.55 -46.56
C ALA A 461 -7.77 13.12 -46.21
N TYR A 462 -6.83 12.18 -46.25
CA TYR A 462 -7.06 10.78 -45.87
C TYR A 462 -7.36 10.67 -44.37
N TYR A 463 -6.49 11.22 -43.52
CA TYR A 463 -6.63 11.11 -42.06
C TYR A 463 -7.79 11.94 -41.49
N LYS A 464 -8.15 13.06 -42.12
CA LYS A 464 -9.36 13.81 -41.77
C LYS A 464 -10.60 12.93 -41.94
N LYS A 465 -10.75 12.29 -43.10
CA LYS A 465 -11.85 11.37 -43.37
C LYS A 465 -11.81 10.16 -42.43
N LEU A 466 -10.62 9.59 -42.22
CA LEU A 466 -10.44 8.45 -41.31
C LEU A 466 -10.96 8.79 -39.91
N PHE A 467 -10.50 9.87 -39.28
CA PHE A 467 -10.93 10.23 -37.93
C PHE A 467 -12.40 10.69 -37.85
N GLU A 468 -12.98 11.20 -38.92
CA GLU A 468 -14.42 11.54 -38.96
C GLU A 468 -15.32 10.29 -39.00
N THR A 469 -14.89 9.21 -39.67
CA THR A 469 -15.71 8.01 -39.87
C THR A 469 -15.35 6.82 -38.97
N SER A 470 -14.17 6.85 -38.36
CA SER A 470 -13.68 5.76 -37.50
C SER A 470 -13.87 6.07 -36.02
N VAL A 471 -13.66 5.03 -35.23
CA VAL A 471 -13.52 5.10 -33.78
C VAL A 471 -12.11 4.71 -33.39
N CYS A 472 -11.74 4.96 -32.14
CA CYS A 472 -10.49 4.43 -31.60
C CYS A 472 -10.44 2.91 -31.75
N SER A 473 -9.37 2.38 -32.34
CA SER A 473 -9.14 0.94 -32.53
C SER A 473 -9.04 0.15 -31.21
N ILE A 474 -8.67 0.83 -30.11
CA ILE A 474 -8.45 0.21 -28.79
C ILE A 474 -9.72 0.25 -27.95
N CYS A 475 -10.34 1.43 -27.80
CA CYS A 475 -11.47 1.61 -26.89
C CYS A 475 -12.82 1.82 -27.58
N SER A 476 -12.86 1.81 -28.91
CA SER A 476 -14.08 2.04 -29.72
C SER A 476 -14.77 3.40 -29.50
N ALA A 477 -14.18 4.32 -28.73
CA ALA A 477 -14.73 5.65 -28.54
C ALA A 477 -14.59 6.52 -29.80
N LYS A 478 -15.57 7.39 -30.02
CA LYS A 478 -15.50 8.45 -31.03
C LYS A 478 -14.46 9.51 -30.63
N PHE A 479 -13.84 10.13 -31.63
CA PHE A 479 -12.91 11.23 -31.40
C PHE A 479 -13.63 12.54 -31.11
N ILE A 480 -13.32 13.14 -29.96
CA ILE A 480 -13.85 14.43 -29.51
C ILE A 480 -12.69 15.32 -29.05
N TYR A 481 -12.92 16.61 -28.82
CA TYR A 481 -11.84 17.52 -28.41
C TYR A 481 -11.17 17.12 -27.08
N ASP A 482 -11.93 16.53 -26.15
CA ASP A 482 -11.42 16.01 -24.88
C ASP A 482 -10.73 14.64 -25.03
N ASN A 483 -10.92 13.97 -26.19
CA ASN A 483 -10.31 12.68 -26.53
C ASN A 483 -9.84 12.67 -28.00
N PRO A 484 -8.79 13.45 -28.32
CA PRO A 484 -8.36 13.66 -29.70
C PRO A 484 -7.70 12.41 -30.30
N PRO A 485 -7.71 12.27 -31.64
CA PRO A 485 -7.10 11.15 -32.34
C PRO A 485 -5.57 11.23 -32.40
N SER A 486 -4.96 10.06 -32.53
CA SER A 486 -3.54 9.77 -32.71
C SER A 486 -3.39 8.52 -33.58
N LEU A 487 -2.16 8.16 -33.94
CA LEU A 487 -1.84 6.93 -34.67
C LEU A 487 -1.11 5.95 -33.76
N ASP A 488 -1.72 4.81 -33.51
CA ASP A 488 -1.12 3.68 -32.79
C ASP A 488 -0.46 2.74 -33.79
N LYS A 489 0.78 2.34 -33.52
CA LYS A 489 1.54 1.44 -34.40
C LYS A 489 1.16 0.00 -34.10
N GLN A 490 0.89 -0.77 -35.16
CA GLN A 490 0.67 -2.22 -35.05
C GLN A 490 1.98 -2.96 -34.77
N ASP A 491 3.06 -2.56 -35.43
CA ASP A 491 4.43 -3.03 -35.18
C ASP A 491 5.31 -1.85 -34.75
N ASN A 492 5.89 -1.97 -33.56
CA ASN A 492 6.74 -0.93 -32.96
C ASN A 492 8.14 -0.83 -33.59
N GLU A 493 8.57 -1.87 -34.31
CA GLU A 493 9.83 -1.89 -35.08
C GLU A 493 9.68 -1.15 -36.42
N LEU A 494 8.44 -0.99 -36.91
CA LEU A 494 8.14 -0.31 -38.16
C LEU A 494 7.80 1.19 -37.95
N PRO A 495 8.05 2.04 -38.95
CA PRO A 495 7.74 3.47 -38.85
C PRO A 495 6.24 3.76 -38.92
N HIS A 496 5.86 5.00 -38.61
CA HIS A 496 4.48 5.46 -38.70
C HIS A 496 4.03 5.62 -40.16
N THR A 497 3.62 4.53 -40.80
CA THR A 497 3.06 4.48 -42.17
C THR A 497 1.54 4.29 -42.15
N LYS A 498 0.87 4.48 -43.29
CA LYS A 498 -0.58 4.22 -43.42
C LYS A 498 -0.95 2.76 -43.11
N ASP A 499 -0.10 1.83 -43.52
CA ASP A 499 -0.37 0.39 -43.39
C ASP A 499 -0.04 -0.13 -41.98
N ASN A 500 0.87 0.54 -41.26
CA ASN A 500 1.28 0.15 -39.91
C ASN A 500 0.51 0.88 -38.79
N CYS A 501 -0.36 1.84 -39.11
CA CYS A 501 -1.00 2.69 -38.10
C CYS A 501 -2.53 2.57 -38.08
N LEU A 502 -3.11 2.42 -36.89
CA LEU A 502 -4.54 2.49 -36.65
C LEU A 502 -4.94 3.77 -35.92
N PRO A 503 -6.15 4.30 -36.16
CA PRO A 503 -6.66 5.46 -35.44
C PRO A 503 -6.90 5.11 -33.98
N ALA A 504 -6.20 5.76 -33.06
CA ALA A 504 -6.34 5.55 -31.62
C ALA A 504 -6.48 6.87 -30.88
N CYS A 505 -7.16 6.85 -29.73
CA CYS A 505 -7.29 8.03 -28.90
C CYS A 505 -5.93 8.35 -28.23
N ILE A 506 -5.58 9.62 -28.01
CA ILE A 506 -4.25 9.95 -27.41
C ILE A 506 -4.04 9.21 -26.09
N SER A 507 -5.04 9.19 -25.20
CA SER A 507 -4.91 8.49 -23.92
C SER A 507 -4.74 6.98 -24.09
N CYS A 508 -5.41 6.40 -25.08
CA CYS A 508 -5.32 4.98 -25.42
C CYS A 508 -3.94 4.64 -25.95
N ASN A 509 -3.43 5.43 -26.90
CA ASN A 509 -2.14 5.24 -27.52
C ASN A 509 -1.02 5.36 -26.47
N ILE A 510 -1.08 6.35 -25.56
CA ILE A 510 -0.14 6.47 -24.44
C ILE A 510 -0.23 5.28 -23.48
N ALA A 511 -1.45 4.84 -23.13
CA ALA A 511 -1.65 3.69 -22.25
C ALA A 511 -1.22 2.36 -22.89
N HIS A 512 -1.28 2.27 -24.22
CA HIS A 512 -0.95 1.09 -25.00
C HIS A 512 0.55 0.96 -25.29
N VAL A 513 1.35 2.04 -25.17
CA VAL A 513 2.81 2.01 -25.42
C VAL A 513 3.45 0.85 -24.64
N ASN A 514 3.81 -0.21 -25.37
CA ASN A 514 4.46 -1.44 -24.89
C ASN A 514 3.63 -2.27 -23.88
N ARG A 515 2.30 -2.17 -23.87
CA ARG A 515 1.42 -2.95 -22.97
C ARG A 515 0.50 -3.87 -23.74
N ASN A 516 0.11 -4.97 -23.09
CA ASN A 516 -0.88 -5.92 -23.61
C ASN A 516 -2.22 -5.20 -23.94
N PRO A 517 -2.82 -5.41 -25.13
CA PRO A 517 -4.04 -4.72 -25.54
C PRO A 517 -5.22 -4.87 -24.57
N ASN A 518 -5.37 -6.03 -23.94
CA ASN A 518 -6.46 -6.29 -23.00
C ASN A 518 -6.25 -5.52 -21.68
N ILE A 519 -5.00 -5.48 -21.18
CA ILE A 519 -4.64 -4.70 -19.99
C ILE A 519 -4.87 -3.20 -20.24
N ALA A 520 -4.46 -2.71 -21.42
CA ALA A 520 -4.70 -1.33 -21.82
C ALA A 520 -6.21 -1.04 -21.90
N SER A 521 -7.00 -1.95 -22.48
CA SER A 521 -8.47 -1.87 -22.52
C SER A 521 -9.08 -1.78 -21.12
N LEU A 522 -8.65 -2.63 -20.18
CA LEU A 522 -9.08 -2.59 -18.78
C LEU A 522 -8.85 -1.20 -18.17
N HIS A 523 -7.63 -0.66 -18.27
CA HIS A 523 -7.28 0.65 -17.72
C HIS A 523 -8.14 1.77 -18.30
N ILE A 524 -8.43 1.69 -19.60
CA ILE A 524 -9.27 2.68 -20.29
C ILE A 524 -10.72 2.58 -19.82
N ARG A 525 -11.28 1.37 -19.71
CA ARG A 525 -12.66 1.18 -19.27
C ARG A 525 -12.86 1.58 -17.81
N MET A 526 -11.96 1.20 -16.91
CA MET A 526 -11.99 1.64 -15.50
C MET A 526 -11.95 3.17 -15.39
N ARG A 527 -11.19 3.85 -16.26
CA ARG A 527 -11.16 5.31 -16.32
C ARG A 527 -12.50 5.91 -16.74
N TYR A 528 -13.13 5.34 -17.77
CA TYR A 528 -14.43 5.83 -18.22
C TYR A 528 -15.53 5.57 -17.18
N TYR A 529 -15.52 4.40 -16.53
CA TYR A 529 -16.37 4.09 -15.39
C TYR A 529 -16.22 5.14 -14.28
N ASP A 530 -14.99 5.45 -13.87
CA ASP A 530 -14.72 6.50 -12.88
C ASP A 530 -15.26 7.88 -13.32
N THR A 531 -15.13 8.19 -14.62
CA THR A 531 -15.59 9.46 -15.19
C THR A 531 -17.12 9.56 -15.19
N LEU A 532 -17.83 8.47 -15.53
CA LEU A 532 -19.30 8.41 -15.51
C LEU A 532 -19.85 8.57 -14.09
N ASN A 533 -19.15 7.99 -13.12
CA ASN A 533 -19.54 7.97 -11.72
C ASN A 533 -19.03 9.19 -10.92
N THR A 534 -18.37 10.14 -11.60
CA THR A 534 -17.90 11.40 -11.00
C THR A 534 -19.05 12.39 -10.83
N GLU A 535 -19.32 12.82 -9.59
CA GLU A 535 -20.33 13.83 -9.28
C GLU A 535 -19.68 15.21 -9.03
N LYS A 536 -20.18 16.24 -9.72
CA LYS A 536 -19.75 17.64 -9.58
C LYS A 536 -20.78 18.44 -8.81
N PHE A 537 -20.33 19.18 -7.80
CA PHE A 537 -21.20 19.91 -6.90
C PHE A 537 -20.70 21.36 -6.69
N GLY A 538 -21.61 22.34 -6.70
CA GLY A 538 -21.31 23.75 -6.46
C GLY A 538 -21.51 24.21 -5.02
N LYS A 539 -20.63 25.08 -4.51
CA LYS A 539 -20.57 25.77 -3.19
C LYS A 539 -20.87 24.87 -1.98
N ILE A 540 -19.83 24.31 -1.36
CA ILE A 540 -19.97 23.18 -0.43
C ILE A 540 -19.14 23.28 0.84
N LYS A 541 -19.68 22.67 1.90
CA LYS A 541 -19.04 22.47 3.20
C LYS A 541 -19.03 20.99 3.57
N MET A 542 -17.95 20.45 4.16
CA MET A 542 -17.91 19.03 4.57
C MET A 542 -18.09 18.79 6.08
N LEU A 543 -18.94 17.84 6.54
CA LEU A 543 -18.70 16.90 7.67
C LEU A 543 -19.80 15.85 8.06
N ASP A 544 -19.43 14.76 8.78
CA ASP A 544 -20.18 14.10 9.90
C ASP A 544 -19.32 13.12 10.80
N LYS A 545 -19.83 12.51 11.87
CA LYS A 545 -19.35 11.25 12.51
C LYS A 545 -20.59 10.37 12.83
N ALA A 546 -20.98 9.54 11.86
CA ALA A 546 -21.92 8.40 11.86
C ALA A 546 -23.28 8.49 12.60
N ASP A 547 -24.35 8.40 11.80
CA ASP A 547 -25.59 7.59 11.82
C ASP A 547 -26.42 7.41 13.10
N THR A 548 -25.86 7.47 14.31
CA THR A 548 -26.68 7.33 15.53
C THR A 548 -27.50 8.60 15.80
N PHE A 549 -27.01 9.77 15.38
CA PHE A 549 -27.69 11.06 15.56
C PHE A 549 -28.81 11.32 14.55
N ILE A 550 -28.67 10.86 13.30
CA ILE A 550 -29.66 11.06 12.22
C ILE A 550 -31.03 10.48 12.59
N ALA A 551 -31.04 9.43 13.43
CA ALA A 551 -32.23 8.79 13.97
C ALA A 551 -32.62 9.30 15.38
N GLN A 552 -31.66 9.66 16.25
CA GLN A 552 -31.97 9.90 17.67
C GLN A 552 -32.29 11.35 18.04
N HIS A 553 -31.89 12.37 17.27
CA HIS A 553 -32.20 13.77 17.60
C HIS A 553 -32.81 14.53 16.40
N HIS A 554 -34.06 14.96 16.60
CA HIS A 554 -34.96 15.61 15.64
C HIS A 554 -34.27 16.51 14.59
N PRO A 555 -34.16 16.07 13.33
CA PRO A 555 -33.41 16.74 12.27
C PRO A 555 -34.24 17.73 11.44
N ASN A 556 -35.45 18.06 11.87
CA ASN A 556 -36.41 18.81 11.05
C ASN A 556 -36.03 20.29 10.83
N HIS A 557 -34.96 20.76 11.47
CA HIS A 557 -34.46 22.12 11.39
C HIS A 557 -33.30 22.31 10.39
N ILE A 558 -32.90 21.27 9.63
CA ILE A 558 -31.90 21.35 8.54
C ILE A 558 -32.39 20.62 7.27
N ASP A 559 -32.25 21.27 6.11
CA ASP A 559 -32.58 20.69 4.80
C ASP A 559 -31.56 19.61 4.37
N ARG A 560 -31.96 18.36 4.61
CA ARG A 560 -31.22 17.15 4.29
C ARG A 560 -31.10 16.86 2.79
N LYS A 561 -31.92 17.46 1.93
CA LYS A 561 -31.83 17.23 0.47
C LYS A 561 -30.55 17.81 -0.14
N ARG A 562 -29.84 18.65 0.61
CA ARG A 562 -28.58 19.28 0.24
C ARG A 562 -27.35 18.56 0.79
N PHE A 563 -27.55 17.40 1.44
CA PHE A 563 -26.48 16.59 2.01
C PHE A 563 -26.06 15.55 0.98
N HIS A 564 -24.77 15.46 0.75
CA HIS A 564 -24.14 14.54 -0.18
C HIS A 564 -23.06 13.78 0.58
N PHE A 565 -23.20 12.46 0.67
CA PHE A 565 -22.18 11.64 1.31
C PHE A 565 -20.86 11.73 0.54
N VAL A 566 -19.74 11.89 1.26
CA VAL A 566 -18.40 11.98 0.67
C VAL A 566 -17.54 10.79 1.09
N LEU A 567 -17.53 10.39 2.37
CA LEU A 567 -16.81 9.19 2.80
C LEU A 567 -17.20 8.75 4.21
N ALA A 568 -16.84 7.51 4.57
CA ALA A 568 -16.82 7.02 5.95
C ALA A 568 -15.42 6.51 6.31
N ASP A 569 -14.98 6.81 7.53
CA ASP A 569 -13.80 6.28 8.21
C ASP A 569 -14.26 5.41 9.40
N THR A 570 -13.35 4.68 10.04
CA THR A 570 -13.65 3.76 11.15
C THR A 570 -14.35 4.44 12.34
N ASP A 571 -14.16 5.76 12.51
CA ASP A 571 -14.73 6.55 13.60
C ASP A 571 -15.42 7.85 13.13
N SER A 572 -15.63 8.04 11.82
CA SER A 572 -16.13 9.29 11.22
C SER A 572 -16.89 9.12 9.91
N ILE A 573 -17.69 10.12 9.52
CA ILE A 573 -18.29 10.24 8.19
C ILE A 573 -17.88 11.61 7.61
N TYR A 574 -17.95 11.85 6.31
CA TYR A 574 -17.80 13.19 5.78
C TYR A 574 -18.92 13.38 4.78
N ILE A 575 -19.66 14.48 4.94
CA ILE A 575 -20.83 14.80 4.14
C ILE A 575 -20.64 16.21 3.58
N ALA A 576 -20.73 16.37 2.28
CA ALA A 576 -20.78 17.65 1.59
C ALA A 576 -22.19 18.24 1.71
N ILE A 577 -22.28 19.49 2.15
CA ILE A 577 -23.52 20.23 2.31
C ILE A 577 -23.48 21.37 1.31
N ALA A 578 -24.40 21.37 0.35
CA ALA A 578 -24.53 22.43 -0.64
C ALA A 578 -25.13 23.69 0.01
N GLY A 579 -24.40 24.81 -0.10
CA GLY A 579 -24.82 26.12 0.36
C GLY A 579 -25.66 26.88 -0.66
N ASP A 580 -25.95 28.15 -0.39
CA ASP A 580 -26.57 29.04 -1.36
C ASP A 580 -25.55 29.45 -2.43
N PRO A 581 -25.81 29.21 -3.74
CA PRO A 581 -24.92 29.58 -4.85
C PRO A 581 -24.74 31.09 -5.01
N VAL A 582 -25.50 31.94 -4.32
CA VAL A 582 -25.36 33.41 -4.34
C VAL A 582 -24.48 33.92 -3.20
N LYS A 583 -24.30 33.14 -2.13
CA LYS A 583 -23.51 33.49 -0.95
C LYS A 583 -22.06 32.99 -1.03
N ASP A 584 -21.22 33.48 -0.12
CA ASP A 584 -19.83 33.06 0.05
C ASP A 584 -19.73 31.62 0.63
N CYS A 585 -18.59 30.95 0.47
CA CYS A 585 -18.37 29.59 0.99
C CYS A 585 -18.33 29.50 2.53
N HIS A 586 -18.19 30.62 3.25
CA HIS A 586 -18.15 30.70 4.71
C HIS A 586 -19.54 30.75 5.38
N GLN A 587 -20.62 30.53 4.62
CA GLN A 587 -22.01 30.55 5.10
C GLN A 587 -22.39 29.42 6.07
N LYS A 588 -21.50 28.46 6.34
CA LYS A 588 -21.73 27.34 7.26
C LYS A 588 -23.04 26.58 6.96
N PHE A 589 -23.97 26.51 7.93
CA PHE A 589 -25.28 25.87 7.78
C PHE A 589 -26.39 26.88 7.43
N GLU A 590 -26.07 28.17 7.30
CA GLU A 590 -27.05 29.26 7.19
C GLU A 590 -28.07 29.04 6.05
N ALA A 591 -27.61 28.53 4.91
CA ALA A 591 -28.48 28.25 3.76
C ALA A 591 -29.33 26.98 3.89
N ASN A 592 -29.10 26.19 4.93
CA ASN A 592 -29.69 24.88 5.12
C ASN A 592 -30.56 24.82 6.38
N ILE A 593 -30.55 25.85 7.24
CA ILE A 593 -31.38 25.90 8.44
C ILE A 593 -32.83 26.20 8.06
N THR A 594 -33.73 25.26 8.35
CA THR A 594 -35.18 25.40 8.16
C THR A 594 -35.89 25.99 9.38
N ASP A 595 -35.31 25.87 10.58
CA ASP A 595 -35.77 26.52 11.82
C ASP A 595 -34.59 27.21 12.55
N LYS A 596 -34.53 28.53 12.40
CA LYS A 596 -33.45 29.37 12.93
C LYS A 596 -33.49 29.50 14.45
N GLN A 597 -34.69 29.57 15.04
CA GLN A 597 -34.84 29.76 16.48
C GLN A 597 -34.36 28.52 17.24
N PHE A 598 -34.72 27.34 16.75
CA PHE A 598 -34.26 26.09 17.33
C PHE A 598 -32.74 25.91 17.17
N TYR A 599 -32.22 26.22 15.98
CA TYR A 599 -30.79 26.13 15.69
C TYR A 599 -29.98 27.02 16.63
N ASP A 600 -30.33 28.31 16.76
CA ASP A 600 -29.58 29.27 17.58
C ASP A 600 -29.58 28.88 19.08
N GLN A 601 -30.62 28.18 19.55
CA GLN A 601 -30.72 27.69 20.93
C GLN A 601 -29.85 26.45 21.22
N HIS A 602 -29.61 25.60 20.22
CA HIS A 602 -29.00 24.27 20.42
C HIS A 602 -27.65 24.10 19.72
N VAL A 603 -27.22 25.06 18.89
CA VAL A 603 -26.02 24.95 18.02
C VAL A 603 -24.77 24.43 18.73
N TYR A 604 -24.49 24.89 19.95
CA TYR A 604 -23.28 24.52 20.69
C TYR A 604 -23.37 23.17 21.44
N GLN A 605 -24.52 22.50 21.41
CA GLN A 605 -24.66 21.13 21.90
C GLN A 605 -23.98 20.13 20.94
N TYR A 606 -23.92 20.47 19.65
CA TYR A 606 -23.40 19.59 18.59
C TYR A 606 -22.29 20.23 17.74
N LEU A 607 -22.14 21.56 17.70
CA LEU A 607 -20.96 22.25 17.14
C LEU A 607 -20.02 22.74 18.24
N LEU A 608 -18.80 23.14 17.86
CA LEU A 608 -17.80 23.71 18.76
C LEU A 608 -18.31 25.01 19.39
N ASP A 609 -18.28 25.08 20.72
CA ASP A 609 -18.54 26.32 21.46
C ASP A 609 -17.27 27.17 21.44
N PRO A 610 -17.28 28.36 20.82
CA PRO A 610 -16.10 29.22 20.76
C PRO A 610 -15.62 29.72 22.13
N ASN A 611 -16.42 29.53 23.19
CA ASN A 611 -16.08 29.91 24.56
C ASN A 611 -15.54 28.75 25.41
N LYS A 612 -15.42 27.52 24.86
CA LYS A 612 -14.90 26.34 25.57
C LYS A 612 -13.49 25.96 25.09
N ASN A 613 -12.76 25.21 25.93
CA ASN A 613 -11.35 24.87 25.70
C ASN A 613 -11.18 23.68 24.73
N ILE A 614 -9.92 23.27 24.50
CA ILE A 614 -9.52 22.22 23.54
C ILE A 614 -10.22 20.86 23.71
N TYR A 615 -10.86 20.58 24.86
CA TYR A 615 -11.60 19.35 25.07
C TYR A 615 -12.98 19.35 24.38
N ASP A 616 -13.47 20.51 23.93
CA ASP A 616 -14.71 20.63 23.14
C ASP A 616 -14.52 20.14 21.69
N TYR A 617 -13.27 19.94 21.23
CA TYR A 617 -12.90 19.58 19.85
C TYR A 617 -13.28 18.16 19.41
N LYS A 618 -13.69 17.29 20.34
CA LYS A 618 -14.06 15.89 20.08
C LYS A 618 -15.33 15.49 20.85
N LYS A 619 -16.45 16.14 20.56
CA LYS A 619 -17.77 15.70 21.03
C LYS A 619 -18.14 14.37 20.36
N ILE A 620 -18.50 13.37 21.17
CA ILE A 620 -19.12 12.13 20.68
C ILE A 620 -20.44 12.53 20.00
N LEU A 621 -20.64 12.13 18.74
CA LEU A 621 -21.78 12.51 17.90
C LEU A 621 -21.90 14.03 17.59
N GLY A 622 -20.78 14.77 17.61
CA GLY A 622 -20.73 16.19 17.25
C GLY A 622 -20.24 16.48 15.82
N PHE A 623 -20.54 17.68 15.33
CA PHE A 623 -20.06 18.22 14.05
C PHE A 623 -18.78 19.07 14.24
N GLY A 624 -17.75 18.76 13.47
CA GLY A 624 -16.66 19.67 13.11
C GLY A 624 -16.91 20.38 11.76
N ILE A 625 -16.04 21.32 11.39
CA ILE A 625 -15.92 21.85 10.01
C ILE A 625 -14.51 21.53 9.55
N GLU A 626 -14.36 20.59 8.61
CA GLU A 626 -13.06 20.16 8.12
C GLU A 626 -12.57 21.11 7.03
N ASN A 627 -13.47 21.53 6.13
CA ASN A 627 -13.17 22.39 4.99
C ASN A 627 -14.41 23.14 4.47
N GLU A 628 -14.18 24.33 3.91
CA GLU A 628 -15.15 25.15 3.18
C GLU A 628 -14.59 25.49 1.80
N GLY A 629 -15.44 25.54 0.76
CA GLY A 629 -15.02 25.84 -0.60
C GLY A 629 -16.16 26.21 -1.56
N TYR A 630 -15.78 26.74 -2.73
CA TYR A 630 -16.68 27.22 -3.76
C TYR A 630 -17.23 26.14 -4.67
N GLU A 631 -16.48 25.07 -4.83
CA GLU A 631 -16.87 23.94 -5.66
C GLU A 631 -16.21 22.71 -5.09
N LEU A 632 -16.93 21.60 -5.13
CA LEU A 632 -16.42 20.28 -4.81
C LEU A 632 -16.69 19.37 -6.00
N THR A 633 -15.65 18.75 -6.53
CA THR A 633 -15.81 17.61 -7.43
C THR A 633 -15.41 16.35 -6.67
N SER A 634 -16.35 15.41 -6.52
CA SER A 634 -16.07 14.10 -5.94
C SER A 634 -16.04 13.09 -7.08
N LEU A 635 -14.85 12.54 -7.34
CA LEU A 635 -14.71 11.48 -8.34
C LEU A 635 -15.30 10.16 -7.83
N ARG A 636 -15.35 9.99 -6.50
CA ARG A 636 -15.81 8.82 -5.72
C ARG A 636 -15.53 9.04 -4.22
N PRO A 637 -16.03 8.19 -3.30
CA PRO A 637 -15.75 8.35 -1.88
C PRO A 637 -14.24 8.44 -1.55
N LYS A 638 -13.85 9.42 -0.72
CA LYS A 638 -12.44 9.78 -0.37
C LYS A 638 -11.56 10.37 -1.49
N CYS A 639 -12.09 10.59 -2.70
CA CYS A 639 -11.38 11.23 -3.82
C CYS A 639 -12.13 12.47 -4.27
N TYR A 640 -11.84 13.61 -3.63
CA TYR A 640 -12.45 14.88 -3.98
C TYR A 640 -11.43 15.99 -4.19
N SER A 641 -11.81 16.97 -5.01
CA SER A 641 -11.09 18.22 -5.19
C SER A 641 -11.99 19.39 -4.82
N MET A 642 -11.39 20.45 -4.28
CA MET A 642 -12.13 21.61 -3.81
C MET A 642 -11.45 22.90 -4.25
N ILE A 643 -12.24 23.86 -4.74
CA ILE A 643 -11.78 25.22 -5.06
C ILE A 643 -11.97 26.11 -3.84
N LYS A 644 -10.91 26.81 -3.41
CA LYS A 644 -10.92 27.73 -2.26
C LYS A 644 -10.39 29.11 -2.61
N HIS A 645 -10.61 30.10 -1.74
CA HIS A 645 -9.94 31.40 -1.82
C HIS A 645 -8.52 31.37 -1.23
N LYS A 646 -7.61 32.14 -1.85
CA LYS A 646 -6.33 32.52 -1.26
C LYS A 646 -6.27 34.04 -1.08
N TRP A 647 -6.06 34.51 0.14
CA TRP A 647 -5.82 35.93 0.41
C TRP A 647 -4.32 36.24 0.21
N SER A 648 -3.99 36.96 -0.85
CA SER A 648 -2.71 37.68 -0.94
C SER A 648 -3.03 39.18 -0.91
N LYS A 649 -2.19 39.98 -0.26
CA LYS A 649 -2.47 41.41 0.02
C LYS A 649 -2.66 42.29 -1.23
N GLU A 650 -2.53 41.76 -2.44
CA GLU A 650 -2.56 42.57 -3.66
C GLU A 650 -3.45 42.03 -4.81
N ARG A 651 -4.09 40.85 -4.70
CA ARG A 651 -5.13 40.36 -5.66
C ARG A 651 -5.87 39.11 -5.15
N GLN A 652 -7.16 39.00 -5.53
CA GLN A 652 -7.98 37.79 -5.34
C GLN A 652 -7.49 36.67 -6.26
N GLN A 653 -7.17 35.49 -5.71
CA GLN A 653 -6.84 34.27 -6.47
C GLN A 653 -7.60 33.06 -5.92
N TYR A 654 -7.98 32.14 -6.83
CA TYR A 654 -8.55 30.84 -6.49
C TYR A 654 -7.43 29.80 -6.34
N GLU A 655 -7.54 28.94 -5.35
CA GLU A 655 -6.60 27.85 -5.08
C GLU A 655 -7.33 26.51 -5.27
N PHE A 656 -6.78 25.64 -6.11
CA PHE A 656 -7.23 24.27 -6.28
C PHE A 656 -6.58 23.40 -5.20
N LYS A 657 -7.39 22.76 -4.34
CA LYS A 657 -6.91 21.79 -3.35
C LYS A 657 -7.39 20.39 -3.72
N PRO A 658 -6.55 19.57 -4.36
CA PRO A 658 -6.82 18.15 -4.45
C PRO A 658 -6.68 17.56 -3.04
N LYS A 659 -7.74 16.92 -2.52
CA LYS A 659 -7.68 16.21 -1.24
C LYS A 659 -7.96 14.74 -1.52
N ILE A 660 -6.87 14.01 -1.79
CA ILE A 660 -6.83 12.57 -1.58
C ILE A 660 -6.71 12.42 -0.06
N THR A 661 -7.79 12.05 0.63
CA THR A 661 -7.74 11.82 2.08
C THR A 661 -6.87 10.60 2.37
N SER A 662 -5.60 10.91 2.54
CA SER A 662 -4.49 10.11 3.03
C SER A 662 -4.27 10.52 4.48
N LYS A 663 -5.29 10.36 5.35
CA LYS A 663 -5.02 10.48 6.80
C LYS A 663 -4.27 9.19 7.17
N ARG A 664 -2.94 9.28 7.11
CA ARG A 664 -1.93 8.20 7.07
C ARG A 664 -1.88 7.42 5.76
N ILE A 665 -1.45 8.05 4.66
CA ILE A 665 -0.42 7.36 3.89
C ILE A 665 0.89 7.71 4.58
N SER A 666 1.47 6.75 5.29
CA SER A 666 2.89 6.90 5.57
C SER A 666 3.60 6.96 4.23
N ILE A 667 4.64 7.78 4.11
CA ILE A 667 5.52 7.82 2.93
C ILE A 667 5.86 6.37 2.45
N GLU A 668 5.88 5.45 3.40
CA GLU A 668 6.09 4.01 3.32
C GLU A 668 5.03 3.22 2.50
N ALA A 669 3.79 3.70 2.29
CA ALA A 669 2.82 3.08 1.38
C ALA A 669 2.80 3.72 -0.03
N LEU A 670 3.52 4.84 -0.22
CA LEU A 670 3.81 5.42 -1.54
C LEU A 670 5.08 4.82 -2.12
N GLU A 671 6.07 4.51 -1.28
CA GLU A 671 7.33 3.84 -1.64
C GLU A 671 7.13 2.38 -2.07
N SER A 672 6.13 1.68 -1.51
CA SER A 672 5.79 0.30 -1.89
C SER A 672 5.09 0.16 -3.25
N LEU A 673 4.80 1.26 -3.93
CA LEU A 673 4.06 1.27 -5.21
C LEU A 673 4.98 1.26 -6.44
N HIS A 674 6.30 1.28 -6.26
CA HIS A 674 7.28 1.43 -7.36
C HIS A 674 7.00 2.61 -8.32
N ILE A 675 6.34 3.66 -7.80
CA ILE A 675 6.05 4.90 -8.54
C ILE A 675 7.25 5.83 -8.42
N ASP A 676 7.72 6.39 -9.54
CA ASP A 676 8.77 7.40 -9.57
C ASP A 676 8.25 8.76 -9.07
N TRP A 677 8.26 8.93 -7.74
CA TRP A 677 7.86 10.17 -7.09
C TRP A 677 8.78 11.35 -7.43
N HIS A 678 10.02 11.09 -7.85
CA HIS A 678 10.97 12.12 -8.26
C HIS A 678 10.51 12.80 -9.56
N ALA A 679 9.99 12.01 -10.51
CA ALA A 679 9.38 12.49 -11.73
C ALA A 679 8.12 13.35 -11.50
N ILE A 680 7.24 12.90 -10.59
CA ILE A 680 5.96 13.57 -10.29
C ILE A 680 6.20 14.93 -9.63
N TRP A 681 7.09 14.99 -8.63
CA TRP A 681 7.40 16.24 -7.92
C TRP A 681 8.12 17.25 -8.81
N LYS A 682 9.06 16.81 -9.66
CA LYS A 682 9.74 17.67 -10.63
C LYS A 682 8.75 18.27 -11.63
N ALA A 683 7.78 17.50 -12.09
CA ALA A 683 6.80 17.97 -13.06
C ALA A 683 5.75 18.94 -12.46
N ILE A 684 5.37 18.76 -11.19
CA ILE A 684 4.56 19.75 -10.45
C ILE A 684 5.35 21.06 -10.26
N TYR A 685 6.65 20.96 -9.97
CA TYR A 685 7.55 22.11 -9.80
C TYR A 685 7.75 22.88 -11.12
N GLU A 686 7.98 22.19 -12.23
CA GLU A 686 8.13 22.78 -13.56
C GLU A 686 6.82 23.38 -14.11
N ALA A 687 5.67 22.74 -13.88
CA ALA A 687 4.35 23.30 -14.20
C ALA A 687 4.06 24.58 -13.39
N GLY A 688 4.48 24.61 -12.12
CA GLY A 688 4.39 25.81 -11.26
C GLY A 688 5.28 26.95 -11.76
N ILE A 689 6.51 26.66 -12.21
CA ILE A 689 7.42 27.65 -12.81
C ILE A 689 6.90 28.15 -14.15
N LYS A 690 6.39 27.26 -15.01
CA LYS A 690 5.84 27.62 -16.32
C LYS A 690 4.59 28.49 -16.17
N PHE A 691 3.68 28.15 -15.26
CA PHE A 691 2.53 29.00 -14.94
C PHE A 691 2.95 30.37 -14.39
N ALA A 692 4.00 30.43 -13.56
CA ALA A 692 4.56 31.69 -13.06
C ALA A 692 5.24 32.56 -14.15
N CYS A 693 5.82 31.92 -15.17
CA CYS A 693 6.46 32.60 -16.31
C CYS A 693 5.47 33.02 -17.42
N GLU A 694 4.39 32.26 -17.63
CA GLU A 694 3.39 32.49 -18.69
C GLU A 694 2.24 33.39 -18.23
N SER A 695 1.91 33.37 -16.93
CA SER A 695 1.12 34.44 -16.35
C SER A 695 1.96 35.72 -16.39
N LYS A 696 1.42 36.82 -16.92
CA LYS A 696 2.09 38.14 -16.98
C LYS A 696 2.29 38.77 -15.58
N LEU A 697 2.79 37.99 -14.63
CA LEU A 697 3.13 38.35 -13.25
C LEU A 697 4.61 38.76 -13.09
N CYS A 698 5.43 38.61 -14.14
CA CYS A 698 6.74 39.25 -14.25
C CYS A 698 6.67 40.52 -15.10
N LYS A 699 6.21 41.61 -14.47
CA LYS A 699 6.82 42.94 -14.60
C LYS A 699 7.00 43.52 -13.21
#